data_AF-A0A2M7K379-F1
#
_entry.id   AF-A0A2M7K379-F1
#
_cell.length_a   1.000
_cell.length_b   1.000
_cell.length_c   1.000
_cell.angle_alpha   90.00
_cell.angle_beta   90.00
_cell.angle_gamma   90.00
#
_symmetry.space_group_name_H-M   'P 1'
#
loop_
_entity.id
_entity.type
_entity.pdbx_description
1 polymer ?
#
loop_
_entity_poly.entity_id
_entity_poly.type
_entity_poly.pdbx_seq_one_letter_code
_entity_poly.pdbx_strand_id
1 'polypeptide(L)'
;MLLGCFSISAQQNNFKMFSIEDGLPQSEVRSILEDSRGYLWIGTNSGGVARFDGIHFTVYNKKNGLCGNTVYSIIEDKKGRLWFGTDEGISVYDGFKIKNYTINNGLSNNTIYKITEDSKGNIWAGTPGGGVNIINIKPNDSLNIIKLNIESGLSGNYVFDCVEDRFGRMWLATYEGGISVITLSANNKISIKIVPQNILPSFNLLSLGKNEEGNIWAGSSNMGAFLINYTDTSTFFVSKKLNLSSGYTGNRIWKIFVDEKKRVWFATDKAGVIRLNENGSFTFFTDKQGYPNNQVLTVYEDSDNNFWFGTMGSGLCKYYGDYFAHYTAKEISTEKVYSIAQSKNGTYWIGTGGKGLVKLNFDKNNNPVIKIFNEKDGLFDPEIRSIAIDKNGVLWLATPSGLYSYNHNAFTNYTTDDGLVDNRVNCVFIDSRNRLWCGTMGGLSIFNGNSFFNIDEENYKLIHNEVQTITEDKQGTVWIGTLGGIARFKNNEMIDFDEKEGLLNKKIKCIVCDPTGNVWIGSFGVGLYLYDAKKAGTKKITLKADEDFLGTGNIFSVIFSNDTTLIIGTDKGFKMITMDRKYNFKRILTFDKTNGFLGIENNLNAILKDNSNNIWFGTAKGITRFTPSVYRSKNIAPKTHIVELRLFYESVDWSKKSDSIACWSNIPTNLILTYKENHLTFRFEGISLTNPQKISYRYMLEGSDENWSPAMQYNEVKYSGLKPGEYTFKVKASNEYGKWNDEPQTFSFIINPPFYSTWWFYTISIIFIISVIILFIKWREAKLKRDKAILEQTVKERTAEVVKQKEILVVQKQEITDSIHYASRIQRAILPPESYINSILKDYFILYKPKDIVSGDFYWTSQKDDILVLTVADCTGHGVPGAFMSMLGVSFLNEIVNKNGIISPDQILNNLRDDVVNALQQKETTDGSKDGMDIALISIDKKRNIIQYAGANNSIYVVRGGQNPQGL
;
A
#
# COMPACT_ATOMS: atom_id res chain seq x y z
N MET A 1 34.68 -33.45 -31.90
CA MET A 1 33.40 -33.69 -32.60
C MET A 1 32.42 -34.18 -31.55
N LEU A 2 31.63 -33.26 -30.99
CA LEU A 2 30.56 -33.53 -30.02
C LEU A 2 29.36 -32.76 -30.55
N LEU A 3 28.49 -33.46 -31.28
CA LEU A 3 27.19 -32.99 -31.71
C LEU A 3 26.37 -32.70 -30.45
N GLY A 4 26.37 -31.45 -30.01
CA GLY A 4 25.49 -30.99 -28.95
C GLY A 4 24.06 -30.91 -29.49
N CYS A 5 23.16 -31.72 -28.95
CA CYS A 5 21.73 -31.48 -29.04
C CYS A 5 21.44 -30.10 -28.44
N PHE A 6 20.94 -29.16 -29.24
CA PHE A 6 20.53 -27.84 -28.77
C PHE A 6 19.02 -27.69 -28.92
N SER A 7 18.36 -27.57 -27.78
CA SER A 7 16.93 -27.39 -27.62
C SER A 7 16.58 -25.91 -27.57
N ILE A 8 16.03 -25.39 -28.67
CA ILE A 8 15.22 -24.18 -28.66
C ILE A 8 13.88 -24.63 -28.09
N SER A 9 13.44 -24.06 -26.95
CA SER A 9 12.12 -24.32 -26.36
C SER A 9 11.13 -23.27 -26.88
N ALA A 10 9.93 -23.61 -27.33
CA ALA A 10 8.96 -22.65 -27.88
C ALA A 10 8.01 -22.07 -26.80
N GLN A 11 8.34 -22.23 -25.51
CA GLN A 11 7.57 -21.63 -24.42
C GLN A 11 7.85 -20.12 -24.32
N GLN A 12 6.83 -19.31 -24.03
CA GLN A 12 7.05 -17.91 -23.64
C GLN A 12 7.49 -17.85 -22.18
N ASN A 13 8.71 -17.37 -21.98
CA ASN A 13 9.26 -17.08 -20.65
C ASN A 13 8.65 -15.76 -20.13
N ASN A 14 8.59 -15.65 -18.80
CA ASN A 14 7.89 -14.54 -18.16
C ASN A 14 8.78 -13.29 -18.06
N PHE A 15 8.57 -12.36 -18.98
CA PHE A 15 9.29 -11.09 -19.09
C PHE A 15 8.37 -9.88 -18.88
N LYS A 16 8.88 -8.85 -18.20
CA LYS A 16 8.29 -7.50 -18.19
C LYS A 16 9.26 -6.50 -18.79
N MET A 17 8.77 -5.75 -19.78
CA MET A 17 9.52 -4.70 -20.43
C MET A 17 9.21 -3.35 -19.79
N PHE A 18 10.23 -2.51 -19.69
CA PHE A 18 10.13 -1.11 -19.31
C PHE A 18 10.76 -0.28 -20.44
N SER A 19 9.94 0.58 -21.02
CA SER A 19 10.25 1.39 -22.20
C SER A 19 10.18 2.88 -21.87
N ILE A 20 10.24 3.73 -22.90
CA ILE A 20 10.08 5.17 -22.77
C ILE A 20 8.69 5.53 -22.21
N GLU A 21 7.67 4.74 -22.56
CA GLU A 21 6.31 4.92 -22.05
C GLU A 21 6.22 4.72 -20.52
N ASP A 22 7.11 3.91 -19.96
CA ASP A 22 7.18 3.64 -18.52
C ASP A 22 8.06 4.69 -17.77
N GLY A 23 8.68 5.63 -18.49
CA GLY A 23 9.53 6.69 -17.94
C GLY A 23 11.04 6.48 -18.13
N LEU A 24 11.47 5.42 -18.81
CA LEU A 24 12.89 5.24 -19.16
C LEU A 24 13.33 6.33 -20.16
N PRO A 25 14.48 7.01 -19.98
CA PRO A 25 14.84 8.15 -20.83
C PRO A 25 15.23 7.76 -22.26
N GLN A 26 15.70 6.51 -22.46
CA GLN A 26 15.99 5.97 -23.79
C GLN A 26 15.90 4.44 -23.79
N SER A 27 15.56 3.87 -24.95
CA SER A 27 15.38 2.42 -25.14
C SER A 27 16.69 1.60 -25.26
N GLU A 28 17.84 2.23 -25.39
CA GLU A 28 19.13 1.53 -25.43
C GLU A 28 19.78 1.56 -24.04
N VAL A 29 19.81 0.41 -23.37
CA VAL A 29 20.32 0.24 -22.00
C VAL A 29 21.70 -0.43 -22.03
N ARG A 30 22.73 0.30 -21.58
CA ARG A 30 24.14 -0.11 -21.65
C ARG A 30 24.69 -0.67 -20.34
N SER A 31 24.20 -0.17 -19.20
CA SER A 31 24.67 -0.58 -17.87
C SER A 31 23.51 -0.63 -16.89
N ILE A 32 23.58 -1.57 -15.94
CA ILE A 32 22.62 -1.73 -14.85
C ILE A 32 23.44 -1.97 -13.57
N LEU A 33 23.04 -1.32 -12.49
CA LEU A 33 23.60 -1.50 -11.15
C LEU A 33 22.47 -1.37 -10.13
N GLU A 34 22.42 -2.22 -9.12
CA GLU A 34 21.66 -1.93 -7.90
C GLU A 34 22.59 -1.29 -6.88
N ASP A 35 22.19 -0.18 -6.29
CA ASP A 35 22.95 0.44 -5.21
C ASP A 35 22.65 -0.20 -3.85
N SER A 36 23.48 0.13 -2.86
CA SER A 36 23.36 -0.31 -1.47
C SER A 36 21.99 0.00 -0.85
N ARG A 37 21.31 1.04 -1.35
CA ARG A 37 19.97 1.48 -0.93
C ARG A 37 18.84 0.70 -1.62
N GLY A 38 19.11 -0.06 -2.68
CA GLY A 38 18.15 -0.92 -3.38
C GLY A 38 17.64 -0.37 -4.70
N TYR A 39 18.01 0.86 -5.06
CA TYR A 39 17.59 1.45 -6.32
C TYR A 39 18.38 0.84 -7.47
N LEU A 40 17.70 0.58 -8.59
CA LEU A 40 18.38 0.27 -9.83
C LEU A 40 18.81 1.56 -10.53
N TRP A 41 20.02 1.56 -11.05
CA TRP A 41 20.62 2.62 -11.83
C TRP A 41 20.89 2.09 -13.23
N ILE A 42 20.28 2.74 -14.22
CA ILE A 42 20.25 2.32 -15.60
C ILE A 42 20.97 3.35 -16.45
N GLY A 43 22.10 2.97 -17.02
CA GLY A 43 22.86 3.79 -17.97
C GLY A 43 22.30 3.62 -19.37
N THR A 44 21.94 4.72 -20.02
CA THR A 44 21.33 4.69 -21.36
C THR A 44 22.22 5.33 -22.42
N ASN A 45 21.93 5.07 -23.69
CA ASN A 45 22.58 5.77 -24.79
C ASN A 45 21.95 7.16 -24.99
N SER A 46 22.71 8.25 -24.88
CA SER A 46 22.22 9.63 -25.06
C SER A 46 21.06 10.12 -24.17
N GLY A 47 20.48 9.29 -23.29
CA GLY A 47 19.39 9.66 -22.37
C GLY A 47 19.82 10.00 -20.93
N GLY A 48 21.09 9.73 -20.59
CA GLY A 48 21.65 9.86 -19.25
C GLY A 48 21.48 8.60 -18.41
N VAL A 49 21.40 8.79 -17.09
CA VAL A 49 21.15 7.72 -16.10
C VAL A 49 19.72 7.81 -15.61
N ALA A 50 19.04 6.67 -15.50
CA ALA A 50 17.76 6.57 -14.80
C ALA A 50 17.92 5.82 -13.49
N ARG A 51 17.48 6.41 -12.38
CA ARG A 51 17.29 5.74 -11.09
C ARG A 51 15.88 5.18 -11.04
N PHE A 52 15.72 3.92 -10.65
CA PHE A 52 14.45 3.21 -10.63
C PHE A 52 14.19 2.63 -9.24
N ASP A 53 13.02 2.96 -8.68
CA ASP A 53 12.57 2.51 -7.35
C ASP A 53 11.74 1.20 -7.41
N GLY A 54 11.52 0.67 -8.61
CA GLY A 54 10.62 -0.47 -8.88
C GLY A 54 9.30 -0.07 -9.56
N ILE A 55 8.92 1.20 -9.48
CA ILE A 55 7.68 1.77 -10.02
C ILE A 55 7.98 2.94 -10.96
N HIS A 56 8.80 3.91 -10.54
CA HIS A 56 9.08 5.17 -11.23
C HIS A 56 10.56 5.32 -11.56
N PHE A 57 10.83 5.98 -12.70
CA PHE A 57 12.17 6.39 -13.10
C PHE A 57 12.41 7.87 -12.77
N THR A 58 13.55 8.17 -12.16
CA THR A 58 14.10 9.52 -12.00
C THR A 58 15.32 9.67 -12.91
N VAL A 59 15.29 10.64 -13.82
CA VAL A 59 16.34 10.80 -14.86
C VAL A 59 17.35 11.88 -14.47
N TYR A 60 18.63 11.55 -14.65
CA TYR A 60 19.77 12.45 -14.52
C TYR A 60 20.50 12.51 -15.86
N ASN A 61 20.60 13.70 -16.46
CA ASN A 61 21.33 13.96 -17.70
C ASN A 61 22.22 15.20 -17.56
N LYS A 62 22.78 15.71 -18.67
CA LYS A 62 23.57 16.95 -18.69
C LYS A 62 22.88 18.14 -18.04
N LYS A 63 21.56 18.29 -18.21
CA LYS A 63 20.79 19.37 -17.58
C LYS A 63 20.74 19.24 -16.06
N ASN A 64 20.93 18.03 -15.54
CA ASN A 64 21.01 17.74 -14.10
C ASN A 64 22.44 17.73 -13.57
N GLY A 65 23.45 17.99 -14.41
CA GLY A 65 24.85 18.12 -14.01
C GLY A 65 25.76 16.95 -14.39
N LEU A 66 25.29 15.89 -15.08
CA LEU A 66 26.20 14.89 -15.64
C LEU A 66 27.12 15.52 -16.70
N CYS A 67 28.35 15.04 -16.84
CA CYS A 67 29.24 15.51 -17.92
C CYS A 67 28.81 15.01 -19.30
N GLY A 68 28.24 13.80 -19.41
CA GLY A 68 27.81 13.19 -20.65
C GLY A 68 26.43 12.55 -20.55
N ASN A 69 25.77 12.34 -21.69
CA ASN A 69 24.43 11.74 -21.75
C ASN A 69 24.48 10.26 -22.14
N THR A 70 25.57 9.78 -22.73
CA THR A 70 25.74 8.35 -22.99
C THR A 70 26.48 7.73 -21.82
N VAL A 71 25.87 6.77 -21.13
CA VAL A 71 26.45 6.19 -19.91
C VAL A 71 26.78 4.72 -20.16
N TYR A 72 28.08 4.41 -20.20
CA TYR A 72 28.59 3.07 -20.52
C TYR A 72 28.75 2.17 -19.30
N SER A 73 29.05 2.75 -18.14
CA SER A 73 29.34 1.98 -16.92
C SER A 73 28.90 2.74 -15.68
N ILE A 74 28.39 1.99 -14.70
CA ILE A 74 27.97 2.48 -13.39
C ILE A 74 28.59 1.58 -12.32
N ILE A 75 29.18 2.18 -11.29
CA ILE A 75 29.58 1.48 -10.06
C ILE A 75 29.19 2.31 -8.83
N GLU A 76 29.01 1.65 -7.69
CA GLU A 76 29.00 2.30 -6.38
C GLU A 76 30.36 2.04 -5.71
N ASP A 77 31.00 3.10 -5.23
CA ASP A 77 32.25 2.96 -4.48
C ASP A 77 32.00 2.53 -3.02
N LYS A 78 33.04 2.09 -2.32
CA LYS A 78 32.97 1.73 -0.88
C LYS A 78 32.47 2.86 0.05
N LYS A 79 32.43 4.11 -0.41
CA LYS A 79 31.88 5.26 0.34
C LYS A 79 30.40 5.51 0.02
N GLY A 80 29.78 4.68 -0.83
CA GLY A 80 28.38 4.80 -1.23
C GLY A 80 28.11 5.88 -2.29
N ARG A 81 29.14 6.35 -3.00
CA ARG A 81 29.00 7.29 -4.12
C ARG A 81 28.89 6.54 -5.44
N LEU A 82 28.08 7.05 -6.35
CA LEU A 82 27.95 6.48 -7.68
C LEU A 82 28.91 7.13 -8.67
N TRP A 83 29.55 6.30 -9.47
CA TRP A 83 30.45 6.71 -10.54
C TRP A 83 29.83 6.33 -11.88
N PHE A 84 29.67 7.33 -12.75
CA PHE A 84 29.10 7.18 -14.08
C PHE A 84 30.20 7.43 -15.12
N GLY A 85 30.56 6.38 -15.86
CA GLY A 85 31.44 6.47 -17.02
C GLY A 85 30.63 6.90 -18.23
N THR A 86 30.91 8.09 -18.76
CA THR A 86 30.12 8.70 -19.83
C THR A 86 30.92 8.87 -21.13
N ASP A 87 30.26 9.36 -22.18
CA ASP A 87 30.92 9.80 -23.41
C ASP A 87 31.80 11.04 -23.25
N GLU A 88 31.59 11.85 -22.20
CA GLU A 88 32.24 13.14 -22.00
C GLU A 88 32.99 13.28 -20.66
N GLY A 89 33.16 12.19 -19.92
CA GLY A 89 34.00 12.11 -18.72
C GLY A 89 33.46 11.13 -17.70
N ILE A 90 33.89 11.33 -16.44
CA ILE A 90 33.34 10.64 -15.28
C ILE A 90 32.50 11.61 -14.46
N SER A 91 31.26 11.24 -14.17
CA SER A 91 30.42 11.97 -13.20
C SER A 91 30.34 11.17 -11.90
N VAL A 92 30.58 11.82 -10.77
CA VAL A 92 30.50 11.21 -9.43
C VAL A 92 29.36 11.84 -8.66
N TYR A 93 28.44 11.03 -8.16
CA TYR A 93 27.24 11.46 -7.45
C TYR A 93 27.22 10.91 -6.02
N ASP A 94 27.13 11.80 -5.04
CA ASP A 94 27.08 11.49 -3.61
C ASP A 94 25.65 11.45 -3.05
N GLY A 95 24.63 11.54 -3.92
CA GLY A 95 23.23 11.65 -3.53
C GLY A 95 22.72 13.08 -3.40
N PHE A 96 23.60 14.08 -3.49
CA PHE A 96 23.25 15.50 -3.41
C PHE A 96 23.84 16.31 -4.57
N LYS A 97 25.15 16.16 -4.84
CA LYS A 97 25.89 16.88 -5.89
C LYS A 97 26.55 15.92 -6.86
N ILE A 98 26.60 16.36 -8.12
CA ILE A 98 27.35 15.69 -9.18
C ILE A 98 28.66 16.46 -9.41
N LYS A 99 29.78 15.76 -9.32
CA LYS A 99 31.12 16.29 -9.62
C LYS A 99 31.67 15.60 -10.86
N ASN A 100 32.13 16.40 -11.82
CA ASN A 100 32.60 15.91 -13.12
C ASN A 100 34.12 15.94 -13.23
N TYR A 101 34.68 14.92 -13.87
CA TYR A 101 36.09 14.77 -14.16
C TYR A 101 36.29 14.49 -15.65
N THR A 102 37.16 15.27 -16.29
CA THR A 102 37.44 15.25 -17.73
C THR A 102 38.96 15.16 -17.99
N ILE A 103 39.38 15.24 -19.25
CA ILE A 103 40.80 15.40 -19.64
C ILE A 103 41.48 16.59 -18.93
N ASN A 104 40.73 17.66 -18.61
CA ASN A 104 41.26 18.83 -17.90
C ASN A 104 41.64 18.49 -16.44
N ASN A 105 41.10 17.40 -15.91
CA ASN A 105 41.43 16.88 -14.58
C ASN A 105 42.50 15.79 -14.63
N GLY A 106 43.01 15.44 -15.81
CA GLY A 106 44.10 14.49 -16.00
C GLY A 106 43.72 13.15 -16.64
N LEU A 107 42.45 12.91 -16.95
CA LEU A 107 42.01 11.70 -17.68
C LEU A 107 42.70 11.58 -19.05
N SER A 108 42.95 10.36 -19.52
CA SER A 108 43.54 10.12 -20.84
C SER A 108 42.54 10.30 -22.00
N ASN A 109 41.24 10.16 -21.73
CA ASN A 109 40.15 10.36 -22.67
C ASN A 109 38.90 10.80 -21.91
N ASN A 110 38.00 11.54 -22.57
CA ASN A 110 36.69 11.88 -22.03
C ASN A 110 35.69 10.73 -22.16
N THR A 111 35.79 9.87 -23.18
CA THR A 111 34.91 8.71 -23.28
C THR A 111 35.41 7.59 -22.36
N ILE A 112 34.55 7.11 -21.46
CA ILE A 112 34.86 6.09 -20.46
C ILE A 112 33.94 4.88 -20.67
N TYR A 113 34.50 3.77 -21.15
CA TYR A 113 33.73 2.55 -21.42
C TYR A 113 33.45 1.73 -20.16
N LYS A 114 34.42 1.66 -19.25
CA LYS A 114 34.29 0.84 -18.05
C LYS A 114 34.84 1.57 -16.84
N ILE A 115 34.14 1.43 -15.72
CA ILE A 115 34.63 1.78 -14.39
C ILE A 115 34.53 0.54 -13.49
N THR A 116 35.56 0.27 -12.71
CA THR A 116 35.62 -0.75 -11.65
C THR A 116 36.42 -0.24 -10.46
N GLU A 117 36.01 -0.54 -9.24
CA GLU A 117 36.80 -0.31 -8.02
C GLU A 117 37.58 -1.60 -7.66
N ASP A 118 38.84 -1.47 -7.29
CA ASP A 118 39.63 -2.59 -6.78
C ASP A 118 39.53 -2.77 -5.25
N SER A 119 40.06 -3.89 -4.75
CA SER A 119 40.08 -4.23 -3.31
C SER A 119 40.78 -3.16 -2.45
N LYS A 120 41.67 -2.35 -3.03
CA LYS A 120 42.41 -1.27 -2.36
C LYS A 120 41.68 0.09 -2.40
N GLY A 121 40.59 0.19 -3.14
CA GLY A 121 39.78 1.40 -3.28
C GLY A 121 40.21 2.34 -4.42
N ASN A 122 41.04 1.85 -5.35
CA ASN A 122 41.37 2.61 -6.55
C ASN A 122 40.29 2.39 -7.61
N ILE A 123 39.96 3.46 -8.33
CA ILE A 123 39.00 3.42 -9.42
C ILE A 123 39.75 3.25 -10.75
N TRP A 124 39.42 2.21 -11.49
CA TRP A 124 39.99 1.90 -12.80
C TRP A 124 39.00 2.31 -13.89
N ALA A 125 39.42 3.18 -14.81
CA ALA A 125 38.59 3.68 -15.88
C ALA A 125 39.19 3.36 -17.27
N GLY A 126 38.57 2.40 -17.97
CA GLY A 126 38.94 1.98 -19.33
C GLY A 126 38.38 2.93 -20.38
N THR A 127 39.17 3.21 -21.42
CA THR A 127 38.85 4.23 -22.44
C THR A 127 38.97 3.66 -23.87
N PRO A 128 38.32 4.28 -24.87
CA PRO A 128 38.61 4.01 -26.27
C PRO A 128 39.89 4.75 -26.67
N GLY A 129 40.97 4.01 -26.89
CA GLY A 129 42.22 4.55 -27.46
C GLY A 129 43.14 5.30 -26.50
N GLY A 130 42.70 5.61 -25.28
CA GLY A 130 43.51 6.25 -24.24
C GLY A 130 44.10 5.29 -23.18
N GLY A 131 43.89 3.98 -23.35
CA GLY A 131 44.28 2.96 -22.38
C GLY A 131 43.40 2.96 -21.12
N VAL A 132 44.01 2.79 -19.95
CA VAL A 132 43.32 2.76 -18.66
C VAL A 132 43.82 3.88 -17.72
N ASN A 133 42.90 4.49 -16.99
CA ASN A 133 43.20 5.45 -15.93
C ASN A 133 43.06 4.76 -14.57
N ILE A 134 44.02 4.96 -13.67
CA ILE A 134 43.94 4.56 -12.26
C ILE A 134 43.75 5.83 -11.43
N ILE A 135 42.61 5.94 -10.79
CA ILE A 135 42.17 7.13 -10.07
C ILE A 135 42.18 6.82 -8.58
N ASN A 136 43.03 7.54 -7.86
CA ASN A 136 43.12 7.49 -6.40
C ASN A 136 42.47 8.73 -5.81
N ILE A 137 41.64 8.55 -4.79
CA ILE A 137 40.90 9.66 -4.17
C ILE A 137 41.55 9.97 -2.84
N LYS A 138 42.17 11.15 -2.74
CA LYS A 138 42.78 11.61 -1.49
C LYS A 138 41.69 12.04 -0.48
N PRO A 139 41.99 12.11 0.83
CA PRO A 139 41.02 12.50 1.87
C PRO A 139 40.35 13.86 1.66
N ASN A 140 41.00 14.77 0.94
CA ASN A 140 40.48 16.09 0.57
C ASN A 140 39.69 16.10 -0.76
N ASP A 141 39.25 14.94 -1.26
CA ASP A 141 38.57 14.76 -2.55
C ASP A 141 39.36 15.23 -3.80
N SER A 142 40.67 15.42 -3.66
CA SER A 142 41.56 15.59 -4.81
C SER A 142 41.90 14.24 -5.45
N LEU A 143 41.98 14.21 -6.78
CA LEU A 143 42.28 13.00 -7.53
C LEU A 143 43.76 12.93 -7.90
N ASN A 144 44.33 11.74 -7.80
CA ASN A 144 45.59 11.39 -8.45
C ASN A 144 45.31 10.37 -9.55
N ILE A 145 45.55 10.76 -10.80
CA ILE A 145 45.22 9.96 -11.99
C ILE A 145 46.51 9.49 -12.65
N ILE A 146 46.70 8.17 -12.69
CA ILE A 146 47.80 7.52 -13.40
C ILE A 146 47.26 6.98 -14.73
N LYS A 147 47.94 7.29 -15.84
CA LYS A 147 47.55 6.88 -17.19
C LYS A 147 48.46 5.74 -17.65
N LEU A 148 47.86 4.64 -18.09
CA LEU A 148 48.58 3.51 -18.67
C LEU A 148 48.08 3.26 -20.08
N ASN A 149 49.00 3.15 -21.03
CA ASN A 149 48.76 2.94 -22.47
C ASN A 149 49.76 1.90 -23.02
N ILE A 150 49.79 1.70 -24.34
CA ILE A 150 50.76 0.83 -25.02
C ILE A 150 52.21 1.22 -24.70
N GLU A 151 52.53 2.52 -24.60
CA GLU A 151 53.87 3.00 -24.23
C GLU A 151 54.26 2.59 -22.81
N SER A 152 53.26 2.38 -21.94
CA SER A 152 53.43 1.85 -20.59
C SER A 152 53.57 0.32 -20.54
N GLY A 153 53.36 -0.37 -21.66
CA GLY A 153 53.42 -1.83 -21.78
C GLY A 153 52.06 -2.55 -21.85
N LEU A 154 50.96 -1.84 -22.04
CA LEU A 154 49.66 -2.48 -22.31
C LEU A 154 49.64 -3.15 -23.69
N SER A 155 48.85 -4.21 -23.81
CA SER A 155 48.65 -4.93 -25.07
C SER A 155 47.77 -4.17 -26.07
N GLY A 156 46.98 -3.20 -25.62
CA GLY A 156 46.12 -2.37 -26.45
C GLY A 156 45.58 -1.16 -25.70
N ASN A 157 45.15 -0.13 -26.45
CA ASN A 157 44.65 1.13 -25.88
C ASN A 157 43.11 1.21 -25.80
N TYR A 158 42.39 0.28 -26.42
CA TYR A 158 40.93 0.21 -26.37
C TYR A 158 40.50 -0.76 -25.27
N VAL A 159 40.24 -0.24 -24.07
CA VAL A 159 39.91 -1.04 -22.89
C VAL A 159 38.39 -1.08 -22.70
N PHE A 160 37.78 -2.24 -22.92
CA PHE A 160 36.31 -2.42 -22.89
C PHE A 160 35.78 -2.90 -21.54
N ASP A 161 36.53 -3.74 -20.84
CA ASP A 161 36.12 -4.25 -19.53
C ASP A 161 37.34 -4.49 -18.64
N CYS A 162 37.14 -4.45 -17.32
CA CYS A 162 38.19 -4.71 -16.35
C CYS A 162 37.64 -5.42 -15.11
N VAL A 163 38.36 -6.42 -14.64
CA VAL A 163 37.98 -7.23 -13.47
C VAL A 163 39.19 -7.54 -12.60
N GLU A 164 39.02 -7.41 -11.29
CA GLU A 164 40.03 -7.82 -10.32
C GLU A 164 39.97 -9.33 -10.07
N ASP A 165 41.14 -9.95 -10.09
CA ASP A 165 41.30 -11.38 -9.87
C ASP A 165 41.51 -11.73 -8.39
N ARG A 166 41.50 -13.03 -8.04
CA ARG A 166 41.64 -13.48 -6.64
C ARG A 166 42.98 -13.14 -5.97
N PHE A 167 43.97 -12.67 -6.72
CA PHE A 167 45.28 -12.24 -6.22
C PHE A 167 45.42 -10.70 -6.18
N GLY A 168 44.33 -9.97 -6.43
CA GLY A 168 44.33 -8.50 -6.45
C GLY A 168 45.00 -7.90 -7.69
N ARG A 169 45.09 -8.65 -8.80
CA ARG A 169 45.59 -8.16 -10.09
C ARG A 169 44.42 -7.74 -10.96
N MET A 170 44.58 -6.63 -11.68
CA MET A 170 43.54 -6.11 -12.57
C MET A 170 43.71 -6.67 -13.98
N TRP A 171 42.69 -7.36 -14.48
CA TRP A 171 42.66 -7.88 -15.85
C TRP A 171 41.90 -6.90 -16.74
N LEU A 172 42.47 -6.59 -17.91
CA LEU A 172 41.87 -5.70 -18.90
C LEU A 172 41.53 -6.48 -20.16
N ALA A 173 40.27 -6.40 -20.60
CA ALA A 173 39.87 -6.81 -21.94
C ALA A 173 40.15 -5.66 -22.90
N THR A 174 41.04 -5.92 -23.87
CA THR A 174 41.37 -4.96 -24.92
C THR A 174 40.86 -5.42 -26.27
N TYR A 175 40.47 -4.47 -27.11
CA TYR A 175 40.19 -4.70 -28.52
C TYR A 175 41.49 -4.65 -29.31
N GLU A 176 41.70 -5.60 -30.22
CA GLU A 176 42.93 -5.89 -30.98
C GLU A 176 44.16 -6.29 -30.15
N GLY A 177 44.18 -6.04 -28.83
CA GLY A 177 45.31 -6.33 -27.94
C GLY A 177 45.16 -7.58 -27.07
N GLY A 178 44.00 -8.25 -27.02
CA GLY A 178 43.78 -9.36 -26.10
C GLY A 178 43.69 -8.93 -24.63
N ILE A 179 44.50 -9.52 -23.74
CA ILE A 179 44.43 -9.30 -22.29
C ILE A 179 45.73 -8.76 -21.72
N SER A 180 45.62 -7.68 -20.96
CA SER A 180 46.67 -7.17 -20.07
C SER A 180 46.30 -7.42 -18.61
N VAL A 181 47.25 -7.90 -17.81
CA VAL A 181 47.11 -8.13 -16.36
C VAL A 181 48.07 -7.19 -15.64
N ILE A 182 47.52 -6.35 -14.77
CA ILE A 182 48.26 -5.30 -14.06
C ILE A 182 48.32 -5.63 -12.57
N THR A 183 49.52 -5.58 -12.01
CA THR A 183 49.74 -5.75 -10.57
C THR A 183 50.23 -4.43 -9.98
N LEU A 184 49.53 -3.96 -8.95
CA LEU A 184 49.93 -2.81 -8.14
C LEU A 184 50.60 -3.29 -6.86
N SER A 185 51.89 -3.00 -6.67
CA SER A 185 52.57 -3.27 -5.39
C SER A 185 52.16 -2.26 -4.30
N ALA A 186 52.46 -2.56 -3.04
CA ALA A 186 52.20 -1.65 -1.91
C ALA A 186 52.91 -0.29 -2.05
N ASN A 187 54.00 -0.22 -2.82
CA ASN A 187 54.75 1.01 -3.09
C ASN A 187 54.28 1.72 -4.38
N ASN A 188 53.06 1.45 -4.86
CA ASN A 188 52.52 1.93 -6.14
C ASN A 188 53.38 1.60 -7.37
N LYS A 189 54.24 0.57 -7.30
CA LYS A 189 54.96 0.08 -8.49
C LYS A 189 54.01 -0.73 -9.34
N ILE A 190 53.94 -0.37 -10.62
CA ILE A 190 53.05 -1.00 -11.62
C ILE A 190 53.86 -2.04 -12.38
N SER A 191 53.37 -3.27 -12.46
CA SER A 191 53.86 -4.27 -13.41
C SER A 191 52.73 -4.73 -14.32
N ILE A 192 53.04 -4.88 -15.61
CA ILE A 192 52.07 -5.25 -16.64
C ILE A 192 52.53 -6.55 -17.29
N LYS A 193 51.64 -7.53 -17.34
CA LYS A 193 51.86 -8.81 -18.02
C LYS A 193 50.78 -9.03 -19.09
N ILE A 194 51.20 -9.36 -20.29
CA ILE A 194 50.28 -9.67 -21.40
C ILE A 194 50.03 -11.18 -21.43
N VAL A 195 48.77 -11.59 -21.60
CA VAL A 195 48.44 -13.00 -21.81
C VAL A 195 48.92 -13.42 -23.21
N PRO A 196 49.74 -14.47 -23.34
CA PRO A 196 50.34 -14.87 -24.62
C PRO A 196 49.30 -15.11 -25.72
N GLN A 197 49.60 -14.60 -26.92
CA GLN A 197 48.64 -14.63 -28.03
C GLN A 197 48.28 -16.05 -28.50
N ASN A 198 49.21 -16.99 -28.42
CA ASN A 198 48.99 -18.40 -28.78
C ASN A 198 47.95 -19.11 -27.90
N ILE A 199 47.61 -18.54 -26.74
CA ILE A 199 46.64 -19.12 -25.80
C ILE A 199 45.23 -18.58 -26.09
N LEU A 200 45.12 -17.32 -26.52
CA LEU A 200 43.85 -16.64 -26.69
C LEU A 200 43.18 -17.02 -28.03
N PRO A 201 41.92 -17.50 -28.02
CA PRO A 201 41.15 -17.72 -29.24
C PRO A 201 40.82 -16.44 -30.01
N SER A 202 40.83 -15.27 -29.36
CA SER A 202 40.59 -13.97 -29.96
C SER A 202 41.32 -12.86 -29.20
N PHE A 203 41.72 -11.82 -29.93
CA PHE A 203 42.32 -10.60 -29.40
C PHE A 203 41.33 -9.43 -29.31
N ASN A 204 40.10 -9.62 -29.79
CA ASN A 204 39.07 -8.59 -29.81
C ASN A 204 38.09 -8.79 -28.67
N LEU A 205 38.51 -8.47 -27.45
CA LEU A 205 37.76 -8.76 -26.22
C LEU A 205 36.90 -7.58 -25.79
N LEU A 206 35.68 -7.89 -25.36
CA LEU A 206 34.66 -6.91 -24.99
C LEU A 206 34.25 -6.99 -23.53
N SER A 207 34.33 -8.17 -22.91
CA SER A 207 33.83 -8.38 -21.55
C SER A 207 34.63 -9.42 -20.79
N LEU A 208 34.77 -9.23 -19.49
CA LEU A 208 35.35 -10.21 -18.57
C LEU A 208 34.35 -10.57 -17.46
N GLY A 209 34.39 -11.82 -17.01
CA GLY A 209 33.56 -12.29 -15.89
C GLY A 209 34.30 -13.35 -15.07
N LYS A 210 34.26 -13.25 -13.74
CA LYS A 210 34.92 -14.19 -12.84
C LYS A 210 33.99 -15.36 -12.52
N ASN A 211 34.45 -16.60 -12.69
CA ASN A 211 33.71 -17.79 -12.28
C ASN A 211 33.90 -18.08 -10.77
N GLU A 212 33.24 -19.11 -10.25
CA GLU A 212 33.34 -19.52 -8.84
C GLU A 212 34.77 -19.81 -8.37
N GLU A 213 35.55 -20.51 -9.20
CA GLU A 213 36.94 -20.88 -8.89
C GLU A 213 37.89 -19.67 -8.96
N GLY A 214 37.40 -18.51 -9.41
CA GLY A 214 38.18 -17.30 -9.64
C GLY A 214 38.83 -17.22 -11.03
N ASN A 215 38.63 -18.21 -11.90
CA ASN A 215 39.06 -18.18 -13.29
C ASN A 215 38.25 -17.15 -14.10
N ILE A 216 38.82 -16.63 -15.20
CA ILE A 216 38.25 -15.51 -15.95
C ILE A 216 37.63 -15.99 -17.25
N TRP A 217 36.33 -15.80 -17.39
CA TRP A 217 35.65 -15.82 -18.68
C TRP A 217 35.97 -14.56 -19.47
N ALA A 218 36.32 -14.74 -20.74
CA ALA A 218 36.53 -13.66 -21.70
C ALA A 218 35.51 -13.77 -22.83
N GLY A 219 34.79 -12.68 -23.06
CA GLY A 219 33.85 -12.52 -24.17
C GLY A 219 34.52 -11.75 -25.31
N SER A 220 34.39 -12.27 -26.52
CA SER A 220 34.98 -11.67 -27.72
C SER A 220 33.93 -11.11 -28.67
N SER A 221 34.37 -10.23 -29.56
CA SER A 221 33.53 -9.64 -30.60
C SER A 221 33.25 -10.57 -31.78
N ASN A 222 34.02 -11.66 -31.93
CA ASN A 222 34.07 -12.48 -33.14
C ASN A 222 34.11 -14.01 -32.91
N MET A 223 34.56 -14.50 -31.75
CA MET A 223 34.82 -15.93 -31.48
C MET A 223 34.02 -16.48 -30.28
N GLY A 224 32.99 -15.76 -29.82
CA GLY A 224 32.18 -16.16 -28.66
C GLY A 224 32.90 -15.94 -27.33
N ALA A 225 32.70 -16.84 -26.36
CA ALA A 225 33.28 -16.75 -25.03
C ALA A 225 34.25 -17.90 -24.74
N PHE A 226 35.25 -17.69 -23.88
CA PHE A 226 36.16 -18.75 -23.46
C PHE A 226 36.65 -18.55 -22.02
N LEU A 227 36.93 -19.65 -21.32
CA LEU A 227 37.38 -19.64 -19.93
C LEU A 227 38.90 -19.76 -19.85
N ILE A 228 39.52 -18.76 -19.22
CA ILE A 228 40.95 -18.66 -18.99
C ILE A 228 41.24 -19.04 -17.54
N ASN A 229 42.03 -20.09 -17.39
CA ASN A 229 42.54 -20.53 -16.10
C ASN A 229 43.95 -19.99 -15.92
N TYR A 230 44.27 -19.66 -14.68
CA TYR A 230 45.56 -19.09 -14.35
C TYR A 230 46.01 -19.49 -12.95
N THR A 231 47.33 -19.43 -12.75
CA THR A 231 47.99 -19.66 -11.46
C THR A 231 48.60 -18.35 -10.94
N ASP A 232 49.09 -18.39 -9.70
CA ASP A 232 49.87 -17.29 -9.12
C ASP A 232 51.15 -17.01 -9.93
N THR A 233 51.82 -18.08 -10.39
CA THR A 233 53.02 -18.05 -11.25
C THR A 233 52.77 -17.56 -12.68
N SER A 234 51.55 -17.07 -12.97
CA SER A 234 51.20 -16.41 -14.23
C SER A 234 51.31 -17.31 -15.47
N THR A 235 51.05 -18.62 -15.31
CA THR A 235 50.75 -19.52 -16.42
C THR A 235 49.27 -19.40 -16.79
N PHE A 236 48.96 -19.38 -18.08
CA PHE A 236 47.59 -19.24 -18.59
C PHE A 236 47.24 -20.41 -19.49
N PHE A 237 46.00 -20.89 -19.45
CA PHE A 237 45.48 -21.84 -20.45
C PHE A 237 43.96 -21.74 -20.57
N VAL A 238 43.43 -22.09 -21.75
CA VAL A 238 41.99 -22.07 -22.02
C VAL A 238 41.42 -23.47 -21.86
N SER A 239 40.50 -23.67 -20.92
CA SER A 239 39.87 -24.98 -20.67
C SER A 239 38.52 -25.16 -21.36
N LYS A 240 37.80 -24.07 -21.65
CA LYS A 240 36.47 -24.12 -22.26
C LYS A 240 36.33 -23.05 -23.34
N LYS A 241 35.81 -23.43 -24.50
CA LYS A 241 35.51 -22.52 -25.62
C LYS A 241 34.05 -22.65 -25.97
N LEU A 242 33.35 -21.53 -25.96
CA LEU A 242 31.99 -21.36 -26.43
C LEU A 242 32.04 -20.71 -27.81
N ASN A 243 32.17 -21.53 -28.83
CA ASN A 243 32.12 -21.08 -30.22
C ASN A 243 30.66 -21.22 -30.70
N LEU A 244 29.95 -20.11 -30.88
CA LEU A 244 28.53 -20.09 -31.26
C LEU A 244 28.29 -20.46 -32.74
N SER A 245 29.34 -20.86 -33.46
CA SER A 245 29.32 -21.27 -34.88
C SER A 245 28.58 -22.58 -35.17
N SER A 246 27.95 -23.24 -34.19
CA SER A 246 27.09 -24.41 -34.38
C SER A 246 25.62 -24.05 -34.69
N GLY A 247 25.38 -22.99 -35.48
CA GLY A 247 24.05 -22.64 -35.99
C GLY A 247 23.43 -21.31 -35.50
N TYR A 248 24.13 -20.53 -34.66
CA TYR A 248 23.67 -19.19 -34.26
C TYR A 248 24.58 -18.11 -34.87
N THR A 249 24.00 -17.04 -35.43
CA THR A 249 24.72 -15.96 -36.13
C THR A 249 25.31 -14.88 -35.19
N GLY A 250 25.59 -15.20 -33.92
CA GLY A 250 25.88 -14.20 -32.88
C GLY A 250 27.14 -14.50 -32.06
N ASN A 251 28.34 -14.45 -32.67
CA ASN A 251 29.61 -14.69 -31.95
C ASN A 251 30.09 -13.52 -31.08
N ARG A 252 29.35 -12.41 -31.03
CA ARG A 252 29.69 -11.22 -30.24
C ARG A 252 29.06 -11.31 -28.86
N ILE A 253 29.90 -11.30 -27.85
CA ILE A 253 29.52 -11.31 -26.44
C ILE A 253 29.72 -9.90 -25.87
N TRP A 254 28.63 -9.21 -25.59
CA TRP A 254 28.66 -7.84 -25.05
C TRP A 254 28.96 -7.83 -23.56
N LYS A 255 28.38 -8.77 -22.81
CA LYS A 255 28.61 -8.90 -21.37
C LYS A 255 28.59 -10.35 -20.92
N ILE A 256 29.47 -10.65 -19.97
CA ILE A 256 29.45 -11.89 -19.20
C ILE A 256 29.10 -11.52 -17.76
N PHE A 257 28.09 -12.20 -17.22
CA PHE A 257 27.64 -12.04 -15.85
C PHE A 257 27.62 -13.41 -15.18
N VAL A 258 28.04 -13.50 -13.92
CA VAL A 258 27.99 -14.73 -13.14
C VAL A 258 27.08 -14.46 -11.95
N ASP A 259 26.02 -15.27 -11.84
CA ASP A 259 24.97 -15.07 -10.85
C ASP A 259 25.32 -15.68 -9.48
N GLU A 260 24.50 -15.43 -8.45
CA GLU A 260 24.68 -15.96 -7.08
C GLU A 260 24.74 -17.50 -7.06
N LYS A 261 24.08 -18.15 -8.02
CA LYS A 261 24.06 -19.62 -8.18
C LYS A 261 25.23 -20.11 -9.03
N LYS A 262 26.21 -19.26 -9.33
CA LYS A 262 27.42 -19.56 -10.11
C LYS A 262 27.13 -20.00 -11.55
N ARG A 263 25.94 -19.70 -12.07
CA ARG A 263 25.60 -19.88 -13.49
C ARG A 263 26.15 -18.70 -14.26
N VAL A 264 26.57 -18.97 -15.49
CA VAL A 264 27.18 -17.94 -16.36
C VAL A 264 26.17 -17.50 -17.39
N TRP A 265 25.97 -16.18 -17.48
CA TRP A 265 25.07 -15.52 -18.40
C TRP A 265 25.86 -14.74 -19.44
N PHE A 266 25.46 -14.87 -20.70
CA PHE A 266 26.09 -14.21 -21.84
C PHE A 266 25.05 -13.32 -22.52
N ALA A 267 25.29 -12.01 -22.51
CA ALA A 267 24.57 -11.05 -23.32
C ALA A 267 25.14 -11.05 -24.74
N THR A 268 24.31 -11.27 -25.75
CA THR A 268 24.76 -11.46 -27.13
C THR A 268 24.13 -10.47 -28.09
N ASP A 269 24.76 -10.31 -29.24
CA ASP A 269 24.30 -9.37 -30.28
C ASP A 269 23.08 -9.85 -31.07
N LYS A 270 22.93 -11.17 -31.28
CA LYS A 270 21.85 -11.73 -32.14
C LYS A 270 21.13 -12.95 -31.56
N ALA A 271 21.64 -13.53 -30.47
CA ALA A 271 21.13 -14.77 -29.88
C ALA A 271 20.47 -14.52 -28.51
N GLY A 272 20.07 -13.27 -28.22
CA GLY A 272 19.46 -12.90 -26.96
C GLY A 272 20.41 -13.10 -25.78
N VAL A 273 19.88 -13.69 -24.71
CA VAL A 273 20.68 -14.09 -23.54
C VAL A 273 20.89 -15.61 -23.55
N ILE A 274 22.13 -16.04 -23.26
CA ILE A 274 22.46 -17.44 -23.11
C ILE A 274 22.87 -17.69 -21.67
N ARG A 275 22.28 -18.69 -21.01
CA ARG A 275 22.65 -19.13 -19.67
C ARG A 275 23.30 -20.50 -19.74
N LEU A 276 24.50 -20.64 -19.19
CA LEU A 276 25.16 -21.91 -18.92
C LEU A 276 24.71 -22.41 -17.54
N ASN A 277 23.99 -23.54 -17.53
CA ASN A 277 23.53 -24.19 -16.32
C ASN A 277 24.66 -25.00 -15.66
N GLU A 278 24.48 -25.35 -14.37
CA GLU A 278 25.45 -26.14 -13.59
C GLU A 278 25.74 -27.52 -14.20
N ASN A 279 24.73 -28.15 -14.80
CA ASN A 279 24.85 -29.43 -15.51
C ASN A 279 25.57 -29.32 -16.87
N GLY A 280 26.07 -28.13 -17.23
CA GLY A 280 26.75 -27.87 -18.49
C GLY A 280 25.83 -27.61 -19.68
N SER A 281 24.50 -27.68 -19.53
CA SER A 281 23.55 -27.38 -20.60
C SER A 281 23.36 -25.88 -20.79
N PHE A 282 22.90 -25.49 -21.99
CA PHE A 282 22.60 -24.10 -22.31
C PHE A 282 21.09 -23.85 -22.34
N THR A 283 20.68 -22.73 -21.78
CA THR A 283 19.33 -22.18 -21.91
C THR A 283 19.41 -20.89 -22.71
N PHE A 284 18.57 -20.79 -23.75
CA PHE A 284 18.54 -19.64 -24.64
C PHE A 284 17.27 -18.82 -24.40
N PHE A 285 17.42 -17.51 -24.28
CA PHE A 285 16.34 -16.55 -24.10
C PHE A 285 16.32 -15.64 -25.33
N THR A 286 15.44 -15.95 -26.28
CA THR A 286 15.29 -15.22 -27.55
C THR A 286 13.84 -14.79 -27.77
N ASP A 287 13.57 -14.01 -28.81
CA ASP A 287 12.24 -13.63 -29.31
C ASP A 287 11.30 -14.82 -29.56
N LYS A 288 11.86 -15.98 -29.90
CA LYS A 288 11.10 -17.23 -29.97
C LYS A 288 10.54 -17.67 -28.61
N GLN A 289 11.19 -17.31 -27.51
CA GLN A 289 10.74 -17.57 -26.13
C GLN A 289 10.04 -16.35 -25.49
N GLY A 290 9.57 -15.39 -26.28
CA GLY A 290 8.87 -14.21 -25.79
C GLY A 290 9.78 -13.10 -25.26
N TYR A 291 11.10 -13.19 -25.45
CA TYR A 291 12.01 -12.09 -25.11
C TYR A 291 11.86 -10.96 -26.14
N PRO A 292 11.71 -9.68 -25.75
CA PRO A 292 11.36 -8.61 -26.70
C PRO A 292 12.41 -8.34 -27.78
N ASN A 293 13.70 -8.62 -27.52
CA ASN A 293 14.77 -8.21 -28.43
C ASN A 293 16.02 -9.08 -28.29
N ASN A 294 16.48 -9.70 -29.37
CA ASN A 294 17.67 -10.57 -29.33
C ASN A 294 19.03 -9.83 -29.18
N GLN A 295 19.04 -8.49 -29.21
CA GLN A 295 20.24 -7.67 -29.01
C GLN A 295 20.35 -7.22 -27.55
N VAL A 296 21.21 -7.91 -26.79
CA VAL A 296 21.37 -7.68 -25.35
C VAL A 296 22.76 -7.16 -25.07
N LEU A 297 22.82 -6.00 -24.42
CA LEU A 297 24.06 -5.31 -24.10
C LEU A 297 24.56 -5.66 -22.70
N THR A 298 23.65 -5.91 -21.75
CA THR A 298 24.02 -6.19 -20.36
C THR A 298 23.00 -7.09 -19.66
N VAL A 299 23.49 -7.82 -18.67
CA VAL A 299 22.71 -8.69 -17.78
C VAL A 299 23.14 -8.39 -16.35
N TYR A 300 22.16 -8.28 -15.45
CA TYR A 300 22.38 -7.98 -14.04
C TYR A 300 21.40 -8.77 -13.16
N GLU A 301 21.86 -9.25 -12.01
CA GLU A 301 21.03 -9.86 -10.96
C GLU A 301 20.94 -8.89 -9.79
N ASP A 302 19.73 -8.56 -9.36
CA ASP A 302 19.51 -7.75 -8.16
C ASP A 302 19.55 -8.59 -6.87
N SER A 303 19.56 -7.91 -5.72
CA SER A 303 19.59 -8.53 -4.39
C SER A 303 18.33 -9.34 -4.09
N ASP A 304 17.22 -9.03 -4.75
CA ASP A 304 15.96 -9.77 -4.75
C ASP A 304 16.00 -11.03 -5.65
N ASN A 305 17.13 -11.31 -6.33
CA ASN A 305 17.36 -12.40 -7.30
C ASN A 305 16.51 -12.30 -8.59
N ASN A 306 16.03 -11.11 -8.93
CA ASN A 306 15.48 -10.86 -10.25
C ASN A 306 16.62 -10.61 -11.24
N PHE A 307 16.41 -11.06 -12.48
CA PHE A 307 17.34 -10.79 -13.57
C PHE A 307 16.84 -9.65 -14.43
N TRP A 308 17.75 -8.74 -14.75
CA TRP A 308 17.51 -7.55 -15.55
C TRP A 308 18.40 -7.56 -16.79
N PHE A 309 17.79 -7.39 -17.96
CA PHE A 309 18.46 -7.40 -19.25
C PHE A 309 18.33 -6.03 -19.90
N GLY A 310 19.47 -5.42 -20.22
CA GLY A 310 19.54 -4.19 -20.98
C GLY A 310 19.63 -4.49 -22.48
N THR A 311 18.70 -3.93 -23.25
CA THR A 311 18.61 -4.20 -24.70
C THR A 311 19.12 -3.02 -25.53
N MET A 312 19.43 -3.27 -26.79
CA MET A 312 19.88 -2.21 -27.71
C MET A 312 18.76 -1.27 -28.18
N GLY A 313 17.49 -1.63 -27.99
CA GLY A 313 16.37 -0.80 -28.49
C GLY A 313 14.97 -1.08 -27.92
N SER A 314 14.84 -1.99 -26.96
CA SER A 314 13.56 -2.32 -26.32
C SER A 314 13.53 -1.96 -24.83
N GLY A 315 14.49 -1.14 -24.38
CA GLY A 315 14.61 -0.68 -23.01
C GLY A 315 15.16 -1.76 -22.07
N LEU A 316 14.60 -1.75 -20.86
CA LEU A 316 14.98 -2.62 -19.75
C LEU A 316 13.98 -3.77 -19.65
N CYS A 317 14.46 -5.00 -19.55
CA CYS A 317 13.61 -6.18 -19.41
C CYS A 317 13.89 -6.90 -18.10
N LYS A 318 12.85 -7.09 -17.28
CA LYS A 318 12.89 -7.94 -16.09
C LYS A 318 12.48 -9.36 -16.45
N TYR A 319 13.21 -10.35 -15.95
CA TYR A 319 12.86 -11.76 -16.03
C TYR A 319 12.38 -12.27 -14.67
N TYR A 320 11.14 -12.76 -14.61
CA TYR A 320 10.51 -13.20 -13.36
C TYR A 320 10.94 -14.60 -12.91
N GLY A 321 11.67 -15.36 -13.74
CA GLY A 321 12.14 -16.70 -13.41
C GLY A 321 11.42 -17.82 -14.16
N ASP A 322 11.79 -19.06 -13.83
CA ASP A 322 11.42 -20.29 -14.54
C ASP A 322 10.07 -20.90 -14.08
N TYR A 323 9.37 -20.30 -13.10
CA TYR A 323 8.17 -20.90 -12.49
C TYR A 323 6.87 -20.71 -13.29
N PHE A 324 6.84 -19.77 -14.24
CA PHE A 324 5.76 -19.65 -15.21
C PHE A 324 6.24 -19.95 -16.63
N ALA A 325 5.42 -20.70 -17.37
CA ALA A 325 5.54 -20.84 -18.82
C ALA A 325 4.18 -20.57 -19.44
N HIS A 326 4.14 -19.66 -20.42
CA HIS A 326 2.90 -19.27 -21.10
C HIS A 326 2.88 -19.84 -22.51
N TYR A 327 1.70 -20.32 -22.92
CA TYR A 327 1.44 -20.79 -24.27
C TYR A 327 0.17 -20.08 -24.77
N THR A 328 0.38 -19.13 -25.67
CA THR A 328 -0.64 -18.23 -26.20
C THR A 328 -1.17 -18.76 -27.54
N ALA A 329 -2.03 -18.00 -28.22
CA ALA A 329 -2.47 -18.36 -29.57
C ALA A 329 -1.32 -18.59 -30.57
N LYS A 330 -0.13 -18.02 -30.34
CA LYS A 330 1.05 -18.28 -31.18
C LYS A 330 1.50 -19.74 -31.10
N GLU A 331 1.41 -20.36 -29.92
CA GLU A 331 1.89 -21.72 -29.69
C GLU A 331 0.77 -22.76 -29.78
N ILE A 332 -0.44 -22.44 -29.30
CA ILE A 332 -1.57 -23.38 -29.23
C ILE A 332 -2.74 -23.02 -30.17
N SER A 333 -2.61 -21.99 -31.01
CA SER A 333 -3.61 -21.56 -32.01
C SER A 333 -4.97 -21.13 -31.46
N THR A 334 -5.09 -20.93 -30.14
CA THR A 334 -6.31 -20.50 -29.46
C THR A 334 -5.99 -19.60 -28.26
N GLU A 335 -6.87 -18.65 -27.96
CA GLU A 335 -6.78 -17.80 -26.77
C GLU A 335 -7.73 -18.27 -25.66
N LYS A 336 -8.90 -18.80 -26.00
CA LYS A 336 -9.91 -19.20 -25.00
C LYS A 336 -9.80 -20.70 -24.71
N VAL A 337 -9.36 -21.02 -23.49
CA VAL A 337 -9.19 -22.40 -23.02
C VAL A 337 -10.11 -22.67 -21.85
N TYR A 338 -11.07 -23.57 -22.02
CA TYR A 338 -12.09 -23.89 -21.01
C TYR A 338 -11.80 -25.16 -20.22
N SER A 339 -11.00 -26.08 -20.75
CA SER A 339 -10.68 -27.32 -20.04
C SER A 339 -9.31 -27.86 -20.43
N ILE A 340 -8.67 -28.56 -19.49
CA ILE A 340 -7.37 -29.20 -19.68
C ILE A 340 -7.41 -30.56 -18.99
N ALA A 341 -7.05 -31.62 -19.72
CA ALA A 341 -6.90 -32.96 -19.20
C ALA A 341 -5.56 -33.58 -19.63
N GLN A 342 -4.99 -34.48 -18.83
CA GLN A 342 -3.77 -35.21 -19.17
C GLN A 342 -4.03 -36.72 -19.21
N SER A 343 -3.65 -37.35 -20.33
CA SER A 343 -3.63 -38.80 -20.47
C SER A 343 -2.46 -39.42 -19.70
N LYS A 344 -2.56 -40.71 -19.33
CA LYS A 344 -1.50 -41.44 -18.60
C LYS A 344 -0.13 -41.42 -19.30
N ASN A 345 -0.11 -41.32 -20.63
CA ASN A 345 1.10 -41.24 -21.45
C ASN A 345 1.75 -39.83 -21.47
N GLY A 346 1.19 -38.86 -20.74
CA GLY A 346 1.69 -37.48 -20.66
C GLY A 346 1.13 -36.53 -21.71
N THR A 347 0.30 -36.99 -22.65
CA THR A 347 -0.37 -36.12 -23.62
C THR A 347 -1.41 -35.22 -22.94
N TYR A 348 -1.39 -33.94 -23.30
CA TYR A 348 -2.38 -32.96 -22.83
C TYR A 348 -3.49 -32.79 -23.88
N TRP A 349 -4.71 -32.69 -23.41
CA TRP A 349 -5.91 -32.43 -24.22
C TRP A 349 -6.54 -31.14 -23.72
N ILE A 350 -6.76 -30.20 -24.63
CA ILE A 350 -7.16 -28.83 -24.32
C ILE A 350 -8.48 -28.56 -25.04
N GLY A 351 -9.51 -28.24 -24.25
CA GLY A 351 -10.82 -27.82 -24.71
C GLY A 351 -10.83 -26.32 -24.98
N THR A 352 -11.23 -25.93 -26.17
CA THR A 352 -11.19 -24.53 -26.61
C THR A 352 -12.58 -23.95 -26.77
N GLY A 353 -12.70 -22.62 -26.71
CA GLY A 353 -13.97 -21.92 -26.89
C GLY A 353 -14.37 -21.66 -28.35
N GLY A 354 -13.87 -22.44 -29.32
CA GLY A 354 -14.21 -22.19 -30.73
C GLY A 354 -13.24 -22.74 -31.79
N LYS A 355 -12.23 -23.52 -31.41
CA LYS A 355 -11.32 -24.21 -32.35
C LYS A 355 -11.40 -25.73 -32.28
N GLY A 356 -12.32 -26.27 -31.47
CA GLY A 356 -12.43 -27.69 -31.18
C GLY A 356 -11.41 -28.17 -30.15
N LEU A 357 -10.89 -29.38 -30.33
CA LEU A 357 -10.02 -30.07 -29.38
C LEU A 357 -8.55 -29.92 -29.80
N VAL A 358 -7.69 -29.48 -28.89
CA VAL A 358 -6.25 -29.40 -29.14
C VAL A 358 -5.52 -30.50 -28.37
N LYS A 359 -4.79 -31.36 -29.09
CA LYS A 359 -3.85 -32.32 -28.53
C LYS A 359 -2.47 -31.68 -28.47
N LEU A 360 -1.92 -31.55 -27.28
CA LEU A 360 -0.60 -30.97 -27.02
C LEU A 360 0.35 -32.04 -26.47
N ASN A 361 1.50 -32.17 -27.11
CA ASN A 361 2.63 -32.95 -26.63
C ASN A 361 3.89 -32.07 -26.57
N PHE A 362 4.94 -32.58 -25.94
CA PHE A 362 6.24 -31.94 -25.92
C PHE A 362 7.27 -32.84 -26.59
N ASP A 363 8.08 -32.29 -27.50
CA ASP A 363 9.21 -33.01 -28.07
C ASP A 363 10.35 -33.19 -27.03
N LYS A 364 11.44 -33.87 -27.42
CA LYS A 364 12.61 -34.06 -26.54
C LYS A 364 13.28 -32.74 -26.11
N ASN A 365 12.99 -31.66 -26.82
CA ASN A 365 13.52 -30.32 -26.58
C ASN A 365 12.52 -29.45 -25.81
N ASN A 366 11.42 -30.03 -25.32
CA ASN A 366 10.34 -29.37 -24.61
C ASN A 366 9.57 -28.32 -25.47
N ASN A 367 9.55 -28.49 -26.80
CA ASN A 367 8.70 -27.70 -27.68
C ASN A 367 7.28 -28.25 -27.74
N PRO A 368 6.26 -27.38 -27.73
CA PRO A 368 4.87 -27.77 -27.95
C PRO A 368 4.69 -28.30 -29.38
N VAL A 369 4.13 -29.50 -29.49
CA VAL A 369 3.67 -30.13 -30.73
C VAL A 369 2.17 -30.29 -30.64
N ILE A 370 1.44 -29.57 -31.49
CA ILE A 370 -0.03 -29.53 -31.45
C ILE A 370 -0.68 -30.25 -32.63
N LYS A 371 -1.83 -30.87 -32.39
CA LYS A 371 -2.80 -31.30 -33.40
C LYS A 371 -4.18 -30.76 -33.01
N ILE A 372 -4.89 -30.16 -33.95
CA ILE A 372 -6.23 -29.61 -33.75
C ILE A 372 -7.24 -30.56 -34.39
N PHE A 373 -8.29 -30.92 -33.65
CA PHE A 373 -9.44 -31.67 -34.14
C PHE A 373 -10.63 -30.74 -34.26
N ASN A 374 -11.29 -30.75 -35.41
CA ASN A 374 -12.42 -29.87 -35.73
C ASN A 374 -13.49 -30.63 -36.53
N GLU A 375 -14.37 -29.88 -37.19
CA GLU A 375 -15.47 -30.41 -38.01
C GLU A 375 -14.99 -31.47 -39.02
N LYS A 376 -13.81 -31.27 -39.62
CA LYS A 376 -13.23 -32.22 -40.59
C LYS A 376 -12.86 -33.57 -39.99
N ASP A 377 -12.64 -33.61 -38.67
CA ASP A 377 -12.31 -34.83 -37.93
C ASP A 377 -13.56 -35.50 -37.33
N GLY A 378 -14.75 -34.91 -37.49
CA GLY A 378 -16.02 -35.40 -36.91
C GLY A 378 -16.45 -34.69 -35.62
N LEU A 379 -15.80 -33.59 -35.25
CA LEU A 379 -16.19 -32.75 -34.11
C LEU A 379 -16.91 -31.49 -34.61
N PHE A 380 -18.24 -31.54 -34.71
CA PHE A 380 -19.05 -30.46 -35.30
C PHE A 380 -19.24 -29.25 -34.37
N ASP A 381 -19.19 -29.45 -33.05
CA ASP A 381 -19.23 -28.36 -32.09
C ASP A 381 -17.80 -27.93 -31.71
N PRO A 382 -17.36 -26.71 -32.07
CA PRO A 382 -16.01 -26.25 -31.81
C PRO A 382 -15.80 -25.75 -30.37
N GLU A 383 -16.86 -25.64 -29.55
CA GLU A 383 -16.79 -25.24 -28.15
C GLU A 383 -16.76 -26.46 -27.23
N ILE A 384 -15.65 -26.64 -26.52
CA ILE A 384 -15.46 -27.73 -25.55
C ILE A 384 -15.37 -27.14 -24.16
N ARG A 385 -16.40 -27.35 -23.35
CA ARG A 385 -16.53 -26.79 -21.99
C ARG A 385 -15.76 -27.60 -20.94
N SER A 386 -15.71 -28.92 -21.11
CA SER A 386 -15.09 -29.83 -20.14
C SER A 386 -14.59 -31.09 -20.83
N ILE A 387 -13.50 -31.65 -20.32
CA ILE A 387 -12.88 -32.88 -20.82
C ILE A 387 -12.67 -33.83 -19.64
N ALA A 388 -13.07 -35.08 -19.81
CA ALA A 388 -12.73 -36.17 -18.90
C ALA A 388 -12.14 -37.35 -19.68
N ILE A 389 -11.25 -38.10 -19.04
CA ILE A 389 -10.62 -39.28 -19.64
C ILE A 389 -10.97 -40.48 -18.79
N ASP A 390 -11.63 -41.48 -19.39
CA ASP A 390 -11.97 -42.69 -18.67
C ASP A 390 -10.76 -43.62 -18.46
N LYS A 391 -10.92 -44.67 -17.66
CA LYS A 391 -9.83 -45.62 -17.38
C LYS A 391 -9.37 -46.41 -18.62
N ASN A 392 -10.20 -46.48 -19.67
CA ASN A 392 -9.91 -47.12 -20.95
C ASN A 392 -9.19 -46.18 -21.93
N GLY A 393 -9.09 -44.89 -21.59
CA GLY A 393 -8.44 -43.86 -22.40
C GLY A 393 -9.38 -43.18 -23.40
N VAL A 394 -10.70 -43.41 -23.34
CA VAL A 394 -11.68 -42.66 -24.14
C VAL A 394 -11.79 -41.25 -23.58
N LEU A 395 -11.73 -40.27 -24.48
CA LEU A 395 -11.98 -38.87 -24.12
C LEU A 395 -13.48 -38.62 -24.19
N TRP A 396 -14.00 -37.97 -23.18
CA TRP A 396 -15.37 -37.49 -23.11
C TRP A 396 -15.35 -35.97 -23.09
N LEU A 397 -16.11 -35.35 -23.99
CA LEU A 397 -16.10 -33.90 -24.23
C LEU A 397 -17.50 -33.35 -24.03
N ALA A 398 -17.63 -32.39 -23.11
CA ALA A 398 -18.85 -31.63 -22.93
C ALA A 398 -18.91 -30.49 -23.94
N THR A 399 -20.00 -30.42 -24.72
CA THR A 399 -20.24 -29.38 -25.71
C THR A 399 -21.66 -28.80 -25.57
N PRO A 400 -21.92 -27.57 -26.07
CA PRO A 400 -23.26 -27.02 -26.16
C PRO A 400 -24.26 -27.89 -26.95
N SER A 401 -23.77 -28.72 -27.88
CA SER A 401 -24.58 -29.52 -28.82
C SER A 401 -24.60 -31.04 -28.52
N GLY A 402 -24.18 -31.44 -27.33
CA GLY A 402 -24.20 -32.84 -26.88
C GLY A 402 -22.92 -33.27 -26.15
N LEU A 403 -22.85 -34.56 -25.88
CA LEU A 403 -21.67 -35.22 -25.30
C LEU A 403 -20.92 -35.93 -26.42
N TYR A 404 -19.66 -35.58 -26.64
CA TYR A 404 -18.81 -36.31 -27.60
C TYR A 404 -17.93 -37.32 -26.89
N SER A 405 -17.77 -38.51 -27.47
CA SER A 405 -16.72 -39.47 -27.11
C SER A 405 -15.68 -39.58 -28.22
N TYR A 406 -14.41 -39.78 -27.86
CA TYR A 406 -13.33 -40.00 -28.80
C TYR A 406 -12.46 -41.17 -28.34
N ASN A 407 -12.46 -42.24 -29.14
CA ASN A 407 -11.80 -43.50 -28.86
C ASN A 407 -10.48 -43.69 -29.63
N HIS A 408 -9.77 -42.59 -29.92
CA HIS A 408 -8.57 -42.52 -30.78
C HIS A 408 -8.81 -42.63 -32.29
N ASN A 409 -9.94 -43.18 -32.73
CA ASN A 409 -10.23 -43.36 -34.16
C ASN A 409 -11.33 -42.43 -34.67
N ALA A 410 -12.43 -42.30 -33.93
CA ALA A 410 -13.61 -41.54 -34.36
C ALA A 410 -14.26 -40.80 -33.19
N PHE A 411 -15.00 -39.75 -33.54
CA PHE A 411 -15.90 -39.05 -32.63
C PHE A 411 -17.31 -39.62 -32.75
N THR A 412 -17.97 -39.82 -31.60
CA THR A 412 -19.39 -40.16 -31.51
C THR A 412 -20.09 -39.09 -30.69
N ASN A 413 -21.17 -38.50 -31.20
CA ASN A 413 -21.99 -37.54 -30.46
C ASN A 413 -23.19 -38.26 -29.84
N TYR A 414 -23.47 -37.96 -28.57
CA TYR A 414 -24.65 -38.41 -27.85
C TYR A 414 -25.54 -37.20 -27.53
N THR A 415 -26.81 -37.29 -27.90
CA THR A 415 -27.80 -36.23 -27.70
C THR A 415 -28.97 -36.72 -26.84
N THR A 416 -29.99 -35.88 -26.69
CA THR A 416 -31.28 -36.23 -26.10
C THR A 416 -31.94 -37.43 -26.79
N ASP A 417 -31.69 -37.63 -28.08
CA ASP A 417 -32.22 -38.78 -28.84
C ASP A 417 -31.57 -40.10 -28.38
N ASP A 418 -30.35 -40.04 -27.84
CA ASP A 418 -29.64 -41.18 -27.26
C ASP A 418 -29.93 -41.37 -25.75
N GLY A 419 -30.77 -40.51 -25.17
CA GLY A 419 -31.19 -40.57 -23.77
C GLY A 419 -30.48 -39.61 -22.82
N LEU A 420 -29.65 -38.69 -23.31
CA LEU A 420 -29.10 -37.59 -22.50
C LEU A 420 -30.23 -36.66 -22.02
N VAL A 421 -30.13 -36.09 -20.81
CA VAL A 421 -31.22 -35.25 -20.25
C VAL A 421 -31.36 -33.89 -20.94
N ASP A 422 -30.25 -33.26 -21.35
CA ASP A 422 -30.21 -32.01 -22.12
C ASP A 422 -28.92 -31.99 -22.97
N ASN A 423 -29.01 -31.52 -24.21
CA ASN A 423 -27.88 -31.43 -25.14
C ASN A 423 -26.79 -30.47 -24.67
N ARG A 424 -27.11 -29.47 -23.85
CA ARG A 424 -26.14 -28.48 -23.36
C ARG A 424 -25.38 -29.06 -22.17
N VAL A 425 -24.27 -29.72 -22.45
CA VAL A 425 -23.40 -30.33 -21.44
C VAL A 425 -22.39 -29.29 -20.94
N ASN A 426 -22.40 -29.01 -19.64
CA ASN A 426 -21.51 -28.04 -18.99
C ASN A 426 -20.22 -28.70 -18.47
N CYS A 427 -20.35 -29.88 -17.86
CA CYS A 427 -19.20 -30.57 -17.27
C CYS A 427 -19.31 -32.09 -17.43
N VAL A 428 -18.15 -32.74 -17.49
CA VAL A 428 -18.02 -34.20 -17.49
C VAL A 428 -17.05 -34.63 -16.39
N PHE A 429 -17.37 -35.74 -15.73
CA PHE A 429 -16.56 -36.29 -14.66
C PHE A 429 -16.59 -37.82 -14.70
N ILE A 430 -15.44 -38.46 -14.47
CA ILE A 430 -15.35 -39.92 -14.36
C ILE A 430 -15.13 -40.28 -12.89
N ASP A 431 -16.03 -41.08 -12.33
CA ASP A 431 -15.91 -41.52 -10.94
C ASP A 431 -14.92 -42.69 -10.76
N SER A 432 -14.63 -43.02 -9.50
CA SER A 432 -13.76 -44.12 -9.09
C SER A 432 -14.22 -45.49 -9.62
N ARG A 433 -15.49 -45.63 -10.00
CA ARG A 433 -16.10 -46.84 -10.59
C ARG A 433 -16.10 -46.82 -12.12
N ASN A 434 -15.48 -45.80 -12.73
CA ASN A 434 -15.43 -45.59 -14.18
C ASN A 434 -16.80 -45.32 -14.84
N ARG A 435 -17.76 -44.76 -14.09
CA ARG A 435 -18.98 -44.23 -14.67
C ARG A 435 -18.77 -42.78 -15.08
N LEU A 436 -19.38 -42.41 -16.20
CA LEU A 436 -19.35 -41.04 -16.68
C LEU A 436 -20.55 -40.27 -16.15
N TRP A 437 -20.27 -39.13 -15.54
CA TRP A 437 -21.24 -38.18 -15.04
C TRP A 437 -21.24 -36.95 -15.94
N CYS A 438 -22.39 -36.57 -16.45
CA CYS A 438 -22.58 -35.45 -17.36
C CYS A 438 -23.48 -34.42 -16.69
N GLY A 439 -22.91 -33.30 -16.27
CA GLY A 439 -23.69 -32.16 -15.79
C GLY A 439 -24.18 -31.33 -16.97
N THR A 440 -25.49 -31.17 -17.09
CA THR A 440 -26.14 -30.46 -18.20
C THR A 440 -26.92 -29.24 -17.69
N MET A 441 -27.52 -28.48 -18.60
CA MET A 441 -28.45 -27.41 -18.21
C MET A 441 -29.79 -27.91 -17.67
N GLY A 442 -30.22 -29.12 -18.05
CA GLY A 442 -31.51 -29.71 -17.66
C GLY A 442 -31.43 -30.73 -16.53
N GLY A 443 -30.24 -31.01 -16.00
CA GLY A 443 -30.03 -31.99 -14.94
C GLY A 443 -28.70 -32.71 -15.08
N LEU A 444 -28.63 -33.91 -14.53
CA LEU A 444 -27.45 -34.76 -14.51
C LEU A 444 -27.74 -36.09 -15.23
N SER A 445 -26.86 -36.50 -16.13
CA SER A 445 -26.94 -37.83 -16.77
C SER A 445 -25.74 -38.69 -16.38
N ILE A 446 -25.98 -39.94 -16.00
CA ILE A 446 -24.96 -40.93 -15.67
C ILE A 446 -24.93 -41.99 -16.77
N PHE A 447 -23.81 -42.09 -17.47
CA PHE A 447 -23.60 -43.08 -18.52
C PHE A 447 -22.90 -44.32 -17.97
N ASN A 448 -23.51 -45.48 -18.19
CA ASN A 448 -23.01 -46.78 -17.72
C ASN A 448 -22.25 -47.57 -18.81
N GLY A 449 -22.08 -47.00 -20.01
CA GLY A 449 -21.48 -47.66 -21.17
C GLY A 449 -22.48 -48.00 -22.28
N ASN A 450 -23.76 -48.20 -21.94
CA ASN A 450 -24.81 -48.54 -22.89
C ASN A 450 -25.99 -47.56 -22.88
N SER A 451 -26.36 -47.02 -21.71
CA SER A 451 -27.52 -46.15 -21.55
C SER A 451 -27.24 -45.03 -20.54
N PHE A 452 -28.05 -43.97 -20.62
CA PHE A 452 -28.05 -42.88 -19.65
C PHE A 452 -29.09 -43.12 -18.55
N PHE A 453 -28.72 -42.76 -17.33
CA PHE A 453 -29.60 -42.64 -16.18
C PHE A 453 -29.67 -41.16 -15.78
N ASN A 454 -30.85 -40.56 -15.86
CA ASN A 454 -31.04 -39.12 -15.69
C ASN A 454 -31.57 -38.78 -14.29
N ILE A 455 -31.06 -37.69 -13.73
CA ILE A 455 -31.38 -37.14 -12.42
C ILE A 455 -31.68 -35.65 -12.64
N ASP A 456 -32.87 -35.22 -12.23
CA ASP A 456 -33.34 -33.83 -12.32
C ASP A 456 -34.16 -33.46 -11.06
N GLU A 457 -34.66 -32.22 -11.02
CA GLU A 457 -35.51 -31.69 -9.96
C GLU A 457 -36.78 -32.52 -9.72
N GLU A 458 -37.39 -33.07 -10.78
CA GLU A 458 -38.68 -33.75 -10.70
C GLU A 458 -38.54 -35.21 -10.24
N ASN A 459 -37.57 -35.94 -10.79
CA ASN A 459 -37.41 -37.37 -10.62
C ASN A 459 -36.60 -37.75 -9.37
N TYR A 460 -35.61 -36.93 -9.01
CA TYR A 460 -34.66 -37.26 -7.94
C TYR A 460 -34.39 -36.09 -6.97
N LYS A 461 -35.19 -35.01 -7.05
CA LYS A 461 -35.09 -33.84 -6.19
C LYS A 461 -33.68 -33.23 -6.17
N LEU A 462 -33.06 -33.11 -7.34
CA LEU A 462 -31.84 -32.32 -7.45
C LEU A 462 -32.15 -30.88 -7.03
N ILE A 463 -31.28 -30.25 -6.24
CA ILE A 463 -31.50 -28.86 -5.77
C ILE A 463 -31.74 -27.84 -6.90
N HIS A 464 -31.14 -28.07 -8.07
CA HIS A 464 -31.30 -27.24 -9.26
C HIS A 464 -30.79 -27.97 -10.51
N ASN A 465 -31.51 -27.87 -11.62
CA ASN A 465 -31.21 -28.60 -12.87
C ASN A 465 -29.89 -28.19 -13.53
N GLU A 466 -29.52 -26.91 -13.49
CA GLU A 466 -28.28 -26.46 -14.12
C GLU A 466 -27.03 -26.86 -13.29
N VAL A 467 -26.39 -27.96 -13.69
CA VAL A 467 -25.17 -28.49 -13.09
C VAL A 467 -23.93 -27.82 -13.70
N GLN A 468 -23.00 -27.38 -12.85
CA GLN A 468 -21.78 -26.66 -13.26
C GLN A 468 -20.51 -27.48 -13.05
N THR A 469 -20.46 -28.30 -12.00
CA THR A 469 -19.24 -29.01 -11.59
C THR A 469 -19.58 -30.25 -10.78
N ILE A 470 -18.73 -31.27 -10.88
CA ILE A 470 -18.92 -32.57 -10.23
C ILE A 470 -17.56 -33.02 -9.70
N THR A 471 -17.52 -33.58 -8.48
CA THR A 471 -16.32 -34.18 -7.90
C THR A 471 -16.68 -35.38 -7.02
N GLU A 472 -15.69 -36.18 -6.66
CA GLU A 472 -15.86 -37.35 -5.79
C GLU A 472 -14.88 -37.26 -4.61
N ASP A 473 -15.40 -37.53 -3.41
CA ASP A 473 -14.55 -37.65 -2.22
C ASP A 473 -13.89 -39.04 -2.13
N LYS A 474 -12.91 -39.20 -1.23
CA LYS A 474 -12.22 -40.48 -1.03
C LYS A 474 -13.14 -41.60 -0.53
N GLN A 475 -14.32 -41.27 -0.01
CA GLN A 475 -15.31 -42.23 0.46
C GLN A 475 -16.28 -42.66 -0.65
N GLY A 476 -16.07 -42.21 -1.89
CA GLY A 476 -16.91 -42.53 -3.04
C GLY A 476 -18.24 -41.75 -3.06
N THR A 477 -18.34 -40.66 -2.30
CA THR A 477 -19.49 -39.76 -2.35
C THR A 477 -19.29 -38.76 -3.48
N VAL A 478 -20.32 -38.61 -4.33
CA VAL A 478 -20.29 -37.65 -5.43
C VAL A 478 -20.91 -36.34 -4.97
N TRP A 479 -20.22 -35.24 -5.22
CA TRP A 479 -20.65 -33.88 -4.91
C TRP A 479 -20.92 -33.14 -6.21
N ILE A 480 -22.03 -32.41 -6.24
CA ILE A 480 -22.58 -31.77 -7.43
C ILE A 480 -22.78 -30.29 -7.11
N GLY A 481 -22.10 -29.42 -7.84
CA GLY A 481 -22.29 -27.98 -7.77
C GLY A 481 -23.27 -27.52 -8.85
N THR A 482 -24.30 -26.81 -8.44
CA THR A 482 -25.36 -26.28 -9.32
C THR A 482 -25.45 -24.76 -9.19
N LEU A 483 -26.29 -24.11 -10.00
CA LEU A 483 -26.61 -22.69 -9.80
C LEU A 483 -27.53 -22.42 -8.58
N GLY A 484 -28.16 -23.46 -8.01
CA GLY A 484 -29.05 -23.37 -6.84
C GLY A 484 -28.41 -23.79 -5.51
N GLY A 485 -27.17 -24.28 -5.51
CA GLY A 485 -26.44 -24.73 -4.34
C GLY A 485 -25.67 -26.03 -4.61
N ILE A 486 -25.53 -26.87 -3.60
CA ILE A 486 -24.74 -28.11 -3.69
C ILE A 486 -25.61 -29.30 -3.35
N ALA A 487 -25.51 -30.36 -4.15
CA ALA A 487 -26.10 -31.65 -3.84
C ALA A 487 -25.01 -32.70 -3.58
N ARG A 488 -25.30 -33.61 -2.66
CA ARG A 488 -24.45 -34.76 -2.33
C ARG A 488 -25.20 -36.04 -2.68
N PHE A 489 -24.59 -36.87 -3.52
CA PHE A 489 -25.11 -38.16 -3.93
C PHE A 489 -24.32 -39.30 -3.31
N LYS A 490 -24.98 -40.13 -2.49
CA LYS A 490 -24.39 -41.33 -1.88
C LYS A 490 -25.43 -42.42 -1.77
N ASN A 491 -25.11 -43.65 -2.16
CA ASN A 491 -25.99 -44.81 -2.01
C ASN A 491 -27.42 -44.59 -2.57
N ASN A 492 -27.53 -43.90 -3.72
CA ASN A 492 -28.79 -43.51 -4.35
C ASN A 492 -29.64 -42.49 -3.57
N GLU A 493 -29.10 -41.87 -2.53
CA GLU A 493 -29.72 -40.76 -1.83
C GLU A 493 -29.08 -39.43 -2.25
N MET A 494 -29.93 -38.43 -2.48
CA MET A 494 -29.54 -37.05 -2.76
C MET A 494 -29.84 -36.18 -1.54
N ILE A 495 -28.85 -35.42 -1.10
CA ILE A 495 -28.97 -34.47 0.02
C ILE A 495 -28.48 -33.10 -0.44
N ASP A 496 -29.33 -32.11 -0.28
CA ASP A 496 -29.11 -30.75 -0.75
C ASP A 496 -28.60 -29.85 0.37
N PHE A 497 -27.75 -28.90 -0.01
CA PHE A 497 -27.17 -27.90 0.86
C PHE A 497 -27.38 -26.51 0.25
N ASP A 498 -28.10 -25.66 1.00
CA ASP A 498 -28.49 -24.30 0.60
C ASP A 498 -28.13 -23.26 1.69
N GLU A 499 -28.78 -22.09 1.64
CA GLU A 499 -28.62 -21.02 2.63
C GLU A 499 -28.86 -21.46 4.08
N LYS A 500 -29.76 -22.43 4.32
CA LYS A 500 -30.07 -22.93 5.67
C LYS A 500 -28.85 -23.60 6.30
N GLU A 501 -28.03 -24.24 5.47
CA GLU A 501 -26.81 -24.96 5.87
C GLU A 501 -25.56 -24.05 5.94
N GLY A 502 -25.71 -22.76 5.62
CA GLY A 502 -24.67 -21.74 5.70
C GLY A 502 -24.12 -21.26 4.36
N LEU A 503 -24.69 -21.70 3.23
CA LEU A 503 -24.26 -21.30 1.89
C LEU A 503 -24.95 -19.99 1.46
N LEU A 504 -24.35 -18.85 1.81
CA LEU A 504 -24.96 -17.52 1.56
C LEU A 504 -25.17 -17.18 0.08
N ASN A 505 -24.45 -17.85 -0.84
CA ASN A 505 -24.61 -17.68 -2.28
C ASN A 505 -24.73 -19.03 -2.97
N LYS A 506 -25.82 -19.19 -3.71
CA LYS A 506 -26.22 -20.43 -4.40
C LYS A 506 -25.47 -20.71 -5.70
N LYS A 507 -24.82 -19.70 -6.29
CA LYS A 507 -24.14 -19.83 -7.58
C LYS A 507 -22.78 -20.50 -7.43
N ILE A 508 -22.77 -21.84 -7.47
CA ILE A 508 -21.55 -22.63 -7.33
C ILE A 508 -20.96 -22.92 -8.69
N LYS A 509 -19.67 -22.61 -8.86
CA LYS A 509 -18.97 -22.79 -10.15
C LYS A 509 -17.90 -23.87 -10.10
N CYS A 510 -17.27 -24.07 -8.95
CA CYS A 510 -16.23 -25.07 -8.77
C CYS A 510 -16.25 -25.65 -7.36
N ILE A 511 -15.91 -26.93 -7.24
CA ILE A 511 -15.80 -27.67 -5.98
C ILE A 511 -14.59 -28.58 -6.03
N VAL A 512 -13.93 -28.79 -4.88
CA VAL A 512 -12.85 -29.77 -4.75
C VAL A 512 -12.88 -30.43 -3.37
N CYS A 513 -12.68 -31.75 -3.36
CA CYS A 513 -12.56 -32.50 -2.11
C CYS A 513 -11.12 -32.45 -1.58
N ASP A 514 -10.99 -32.29 -0.27
CA ASP A 514 -9.71 -32.42 0.40
C ASP A 514 -9.39 -33.89 0.74
N PRO A 515 -8.12 -34.20 1.10
CA PRO A 515 -7.72 -35.56 1.43
C PRO A 515 -8.43 -36.19 2.64
N THR A 516 -9.15 -35.40 3.45
CA THR A 516 -9.82 -35.80 4.69
C THR A 516 -11.33 -35.99 4.53
N GLY A 517 -11.89 -35.62 3.37
CA GLY A 517 -13.31 -35.73 3.04
C GLY A 517 -14.11 -34.43 3.21
N ASN A 518 -13.47 -33.28 3.44
CA ASN A 518 -14.18 -31.99 3.38
C ASN A 518 -14.29 -31.50 1.93
N VAL A 519 -15.22 -30.57 1.70
CA VAL A 519 -15.43 -29.98 0.37
C VAL A 519 -15.17 -28.49 0.42
N TRP A 520 -14.29 -28.04 -0.46
CA TRP A 520 -14.00 -26.63 -0.71
C TRP A 520 -14.82 -26.16 -1.89
N ILE A 521 -15.48 -25.02 -1.72
CA ILE A 521 -16.53 -24.56 -2.61
C ILE A 521 -16.19 -23.14 -3.06
N GLY A 522 -15.98 -22.97 -4.37
CA GLY A 522 -15.83 -21.67 -4.99
C GLY A 522 -17.18 -21.14 -5.46
N SER A 523 -17.58 -20.00 -4.90
CA SER A 523 -18.77 -19.26 -5.32
C SER A 523 -18.42 -18.12 -6.27
N PHE A 524 -19.42 -17.64 -7.00
CA PHE A 524 -19.31 -16.45 -7.83
C PHE A 524 -19.96 -15.25 -7.14
N GLY A 525 -19.15 -14.32 -6.64
CA GLY A 525 -19.57 -13.06 -6.02
C GLY A 525 -19.48 -12.98 -4.49
N VAL A 526 -19.04 -14.04 -3.80
CA VAL A 526 -18.80 -13.98 -2.34
C VAL A 526 -17.41 -14.46 -1.97
N GLY A 527 -16.99 -15.63 -2.45
CA GLY A 527 -15.67 -16.19 -2.17
C GLY A 527 -15.69 -17.69 -1.91
N LEU A 528 -14.88 -18.12 -0.94
CA LEU A 528 -14.54 -19.52 -0.68
C LEU A 528 -15.24 -20.05 0.58
N TYR A 529 -16.00 -21.13 0.42
CA TYR A 529 -16.62 -21.84 1.54
C TYR A 529 -15.93 -23.18 1.81
N LEU A 530 -16.08 -23.65 3.05
CA LEU A 530 -15.68 -25.00 3.49
C LEU A 530 -16.89 -25.71 4.07
N TYR A 531 -17.21 -26.88 3.51
CA TYR A 531 -18.06 -27.88 4.14
C TYR A 531 -17.19 -28.78 5.02
N ASP A 532 -17.37 -28.69 6.34
CA ASP A 532 -16.65 -29.55 7.30
C ASP A 532 -17.48 -30.82 7.58
N ALA A 533 -16.97 -31.96 7.11
CA ALA A 533 -17.65 -33.25 7.24
C ALA A 533 -17.75 -33.73 8.70
N LYS A 534 -16.87 -33.26 9.59
CA LYS A 534 -16.80 -33.66 11.01
C LYS A 534 -17.57 -32.72 11.92
N LYS A 535 -17.98 -31.54 11.44
CA LYS A 535 -18.69 -30.55 12.24
C LYS A 535 -20.11 -31.04 12.58
N ALA A 536 -20.42 -31.04 13.88
CA ALA A 536 -21.77 -31.32 14.39
C ALA A 536 -22.68 -30.08 14.25
N GLY A 537 -23.96 -30.29 13.94
CA GLY A 537 -24.97 -29.23 13.79
C GLY A 537 -25.47 -29.01 12.35
N THR A 538 -26.38 -28.04 12.19
CA THR A 538 -27.10 -27.68 10.94
C THR A 538 -26.42 -26.59 10.10
N LYS A 539 -25.27 -26.07 10.51
CA LYS A 539 -24.46 -25.13 9.70
C LYS A 539 -23.08 -25.71 9.45
N LYS A 540 -23.05 -26.72 8.58
CA LYS A 540 -21.81 -27.42 8.19
C LYS A 540 -20.96 -26.63 7.21
N ILE A 541 -21.55 -25.68 6.49
CA ILE A 541 -20.84 -24.81 5.55
C ILE A 541 -20.44 -23.52 6.26
N THR A 542 -19.19 -23.12 6.08
CA THR A 542 -18.63 -21.89 6.64
C THR A 542 -17.93 -21.08 5.57
N LEU A 543 -18.19 -19.77 5.53
CA LEU A 543 -17.42 -18.84 4.70
C LEU A 543 -16.01 -18.73 5.30
N LYS A 544 -15.00 -19.12 4.53
CA LYS A 544 -13.61 -19.11 4.96
C LYS A 544 -12.86 -17.88 4.48
N ALA A 545 -13.21 -17.38 3.30
CA ALA A 545 -12.64 -16.18 2.72
C ALA A 545 -13.69 -15.47 1.88
N ASP A 546 -13.88 -14.18 2.14
CA ASP A 546 -14.78 -13.29 1.40
C ASP A 546 -14.01 -12.43 0.39
N GLU A 547 -14.73 -11.48 -0.22
CA GLU A 547 -14.16 -10.52 -1.17
C GLU A 547 -13.13 -9.58 -0.51
N ASP A 548 -13.34 -9.13 0.73
CA ASP A 548 -12.36 -8.25 1.41
C ASP A 548 -11.03 -8.98 1.65
N PHE A 549 -11.11 -10.27 1.96
CA PHE A 549 -9.94 -11.10 2.22
C PHE A 549 -9.24 -11.57 0.94
N LEU A 550 -9.98 -11.85 -0.14
CA LEU A 550 -9.41 -12.28 -1.43
C LEU A 550 -9.20 -11.10 -2.41
N GLY A 551 -9.74 -9.92 -2.19
CA GLY A 551 -9.80 -8.84 -3.18
C GLY A 551 -10.65 -9.13 -4.42
N THR A 552 -11.39 -10.24 -4.41
CA THR A 552 -12.39 -10.64 -5.42
C THR A 552 -13.31 -11.73 -4.86
N GLY A 553 -14.61 -11.60 -5.14
CA GLY A 553 -15.60 -12.63 -4.81
C GLY A 553 -15.75 -13.73 -5.86
N ASN A 554 -15.07 -13.63 -7.01
CA ASN A 554 -15.26 -14.54 -8.15
C ASN A 554 -14.19 -15.63 -8.20
N ILE A 555 -14.61 -16.86 -7.88
CA ILE A 555 -13.73 -18.04 -7.92
C ILE A 555 -14.12 -18.96 -9.09
N PHE A 556 -13.20 -19.14 -10.03
CA PHE A 556 -13.43 -19.93 -11.25
C PHE A 556 -12.92 -21.37 -11.16
N SER A 557 -11.86 -21.59 -10.38
CA SER A 557 -11.25 -22.91 -10.27
C SER A 557 -10.54 -23.06 -8.93
N VAL A 558 -10.57 -24.26 -8.35
CA VAL A 558 -9.89 -24.57 -7.09
C VAL A 558 -9.19 -25.92 -7.22
N ILE A 559 -7.94 -26.01 -6.79
CA ILE A 559 -7.18 -27.26 -6.79
C ILE A 559 -6.21 -27.34 -5.60
N PHE A 560 -5.99 -28.54 -5.08
CA PHE A 560 -4.92 -28.77 -4.10
C PHE A 560 -3.59 -29.03 -4.80
N SER A 561 -2.60 -28.18 -4.50
CA SER A 561 -1.22 -28.45 -4.91
C SER A 561 -0.62 -29.58 -4.06
N ASN A 562 -0.89 -29.56 -2.76
CA ASN A 562 -0.55 -30.59 -1.77
C ASN A 562 -1.55 -30.53 -0.61
N ASP A 563 -1.41 -31.38 0.40
CA ASP A 563 -2.35 -31.50 1.53
C ASP A 563 -2.59 -30.20 2.32
N THR A 564 -1.69 -29.22 2.24
CA THR A 564 -1.77 -27.96 2.99
C THR A 564 -1.88 -26.72 2.12
N THR A 565 -1.78 -26.86 0.80
CA THR A 565 -1.70 -25.72 -0.13
C THR A 565 -2.81 -25.80 -1.16
N LEU A 566 -3.73 -24.85 -1.06
CA LEU A 566 -4.85 -24.66 -1.97
C LEU A 566 -4.51 -23.57 -2.99
N ILE A 567 -4.83 -23.81 -4.26
CA ILE A 567 -4.68 -22.85 -5.34
C ILE A 567 -6.06 -22.50 -5.86
N ILE A 568 -6.33 -21.20 -6.01
CA ILE A 568 -7.62 -20.64 -6.38
C ILE A 568 -7.42 -19.73 -7.59
N GLY A 569 -8.03 -20.06 -8.72
CA GLY A 569 -8.08 -19.21 -9.91
C GLY A 569 -9.25 -18.22 -9.84
N THR A 570 -8.98 -16.95 -10.10
CA THR A 570 -9.94 -15.84 -10.04
C THR A 570 -9.95 -15.02 -11.33
N ASP A 571 -10.75 -13.96 -11.38
CA ASP A 571 -10.75 -12.92 -12.42
C ASP A 571 -9.54 -11.99 -12.40
N LYS A 572 -8.71 -12.06 -11.35
CA LYS A 572 -7.52 -11.20 -11.15
C LYS A 572 -6.25 -12.05 -10.98
N GLY A 573 -6.12 -13.12 -11.76
CA GLY A 573 -5.04 -14.10 -11.63
C GLY A 573 -5.38 -15.23 -10.66
N PHE A 574 -4.41 -15.74 -9.91
CA PHE A 574 -4.66 -16.83 -8.96
C PHE A 574 -4.03 -16.57 -7.60
N LYS A 575 -4.53 -17.27 -6.59
CA LYS A 575 -4.04 -17.23 -5.22
C LYS A 575 -3.55 -18.58 -4.78
N MET A 576 -2.45 -18.58 -4.03
CA MET A 576 -1.91 -19.75 -3.36
C MET A 576 -2.06 -19.55 -1.85
N ILE A 577 -2.92 -20.35 -1.24
CA ILE A 577 -3.24 -20.31 0.18
C ILE A 577 -2.58 -21.50 0.88
N THR A 578 -1.63 -21.21 1.76
CA THR A 578 -1.02 -22.20 2.65
C THR A 578 -1.75 -22.24 3.97
N MET A 579 -2.10 -23.43 4.42
CA MET A 579 -2.95 -23.68 5.58
C MET A 579 -2.25 -24.58 6.60
N ASP A 580 -2.67 -24.51 7.86
CA ASP A 580 -2.32 -25.53 8.84
C ASP A 580 -3.26 -26.76 8.75
N ARG A 581 -2.95 -27.82 9.51
CA ARG A 581 -3.78 -29.03 9.57
C ARG A 581 -5.19 -28.80 10.15
N LYS A 582 -5.49 -27.61 10.68
CA LYS A 582 -6.80 -27.20 11.20
C LYS A 582 -7.54 -26.27 10.23
N TYR A 583 -7.04 -26.13 8.99
CA TYR A 583 -7.62 -25.25 7.96
C TYR A 583 -7.65 -23.77 8.37
N ASN A 584 -6.69 -23.32 9.18
CA ASN A 584 -6.42 -21.90 9.37
C ASN A 584 -5.42 -21.43 8.32
N PHE A 585 -5.71 -20.29 7.70
CA PHE A 585 -4.82 -19.69 6.72
C PHE A 585 -3.57 -19.15 7.39
N LYS A 586 -2.40 -19.63 6.95
CA LYS A 586 -1.08 -19.17 7.42
C LYS A 586 -0.48 -18.13 6.48
N ARG A 587 -0.71 -18.30 5.18
CA ARG A 587 -0.14 -17.41 4.16
C ARG A 587 -0.98 -17.43 2.89
N ILE A 588 -1.07 -16.28 2.24
CA ILE A 588 -1.76 -16.11 0.97
C ILE A 588 -0.85 -15.33 0.04
N LEU A 589 -0.57 -15.92 -1.11
CA LEU A 589 0.18 -15.28 -2.18
C LEU A 589 -0.74 -15.03 -3.35
N THR A 590 -0.73 -13.82 -3.89
CA THR A 590 -1.54 -13.44 -5.04
C THR A 590 -0.63 -13.28 -6.24
N PHE A 591 -0.91 -14.03 -7.30
CA PHE A 591 -0.20 -14.00 -8.57
C PHE A 591 -1.10 -13.40 -9.64
N ASP A 592 -0.79 -12.18 -10.02
CA ASP A 592 -1.51 -11.42 -11.04
C ASP A 592 -0.50 -10.95 -12.13
N LYS A 593 -0.92 -10.01 -12.98
CA LYS A 593 -0.07 -9.44 -14.02
C LYS A 593 1.24 -8.84 -13.47
N THR A 594 1.26 -8.32 -12.24
CA THR A 594 2.46 -7.74 -11.59
C THR A 594 3.52 -8.79 -11.27
N ASN A 595 3.11 -10.04 -10.99
CA ASN A 595 3.97 -11.20 -10.81
C ASN A 595 4.22 -11.96 -12.14
N GLY A 596 3.70 -11.42 -13.25
CA GLY A 596 3.86 -11.95 -14.61
C GLY A 596 2.89 -13.07 -14.99
N PHE A 597 1.75 -13.20 -14.29
CA PHE A 597 0.66 -14.05 -14.77
C PHE A 597 -0.09 -13.35 -15.93
N LEU A 598 0.09 -13.83 -17.17
CA LEU A 598 -0.50 -13.22 -18.36
C LEU A 598 -2.01 -13.42 -18.51
N GLY A 599 -2.58 -14.44 -17.85
CA GLY A 599 -3.94 -14.92 -18.10
C GLY A 599 -5.04 -13.89 -17.89
N ILE A 600 -4.78 -12.82 -17.13
CA ILE A 600 -5.75 -11.86 -16.57
C ILE A 600 -6.85 -12.59 -15.78
N GLU A 601 -7.71 -13.33 -16.46
CA GLU A 601 -8.84 -14.11 -15.95
C GLU A 601 -8.64 -15.61 -16.21
N ASN A 602 -8.90 -16.41 -15.17
CA ASN A 602 -8.95 -17.87 -15.29
C ASN A 602 -10.33 -18.29 -15.79
N ASN A 603 -10.38 -19.27 -16.69
CA ASN A 603 -11.64 -19.84 -17.12
C ASN A 603 -12.16 -20.86 -16.11
N LEU A 604 -13.48 -21.02 -16.11
CA LEU A 604 -14.21 -21.90 -15.20
C LEU A 604 -13.74 -23.35 -15.34
N ASN A 605 -13.33 -23.96 -14.22
CA ASN A 605 -12.82 -25.34 -14.14
C ASN A 605 -11.65 -25.69 -15.09
N ALA A 606 -10.98 -24.68 -15.67
CA ALA A 606 -9.85 -24.87 -16.56
C ALA A 606 -8.54 -25.04 -15.77
N ILE A 607 -8.50 -25.96 -14.80
CA ILE A 607 -7.33 -26.18 -13.95
C ILE A 607 -6.94 -27.66 -13.92
N LEU A 608 -5.65 -27.95 -14.04
CA LEU A 608 -5.12 -29.31 -14.02
C LEU A 608 -3.83 -29.38 -13.21
N LYS A 609 -3.73 -30.36 -12.32
CA LYS A 609 -2.46 -30.79 -11.74
C LYS A 609 -1.92 -31.97 -12.55
N ASP A 610 -0.76 -31.79 -13.18
CA ASP A 610 -0.16 -32.83 -14.01
C ASP A 610 0.63 -33.87 -13.19
N ASN A 611 1.06 -34.95 -13.85
CA ASN A 611 1.83 -36.04 -13.24
C ASN A 611 3.18 -35.59 -12.64
N SER A 612 3.69 -34.43 -13.04
CA SER A 612 4.92 -33.83 -12.51
C SER A 612 4.66 -32.81 -11.38
N ASN A 613 3.42 -32.71 -10.90
CA ASN A 613 2.94 -31.73 -9.91
C ASN A 613 2.98 -30.26 -10.38
N ASN A 614 3.04 -30.00 -11.69
CA ASN A 614 2.80 -28.66 -12.21
C ASN A 614 1.30 -28.38 -12.25
N ILE A 615 0.95 -27.11 -12.15
CA ILE A 615 -0.43 -26.63 -12.22
C ILE A 615 -0.62 -25.88 -13.52
N TRP A 616 -1.59 -26.32 -14.32
CA TRP A 616 -1.96 -25.70 -15.57
C TRP A 616 -3.25 -24.93 -15.39
N PHE A 617 -3.25 -23.70 -15.90
CA PHE A 617 -4.42 -22.81 -15.92
C PHE A 617 -4.81 -22.55 -17.36
N GLY A 618 -6.08 -22.78 -17.69
CA GLY A 618 -6.73 -22.26 -18.89
C GLY A 618 -7.25 -20.87 -18.60
N THR A 619 -6.89 -19.94 -19.46
CA THR A 619 -7.13 -18.51 -19.26
C THR A 619 -7.83 -17.93 -20.48
N ALA A 620 -8.22 -16.66 -20.40
CA ALA A 620 -8.70 -15.92 -21.57
C ALA A 620 -7.61 -15.67 -22.63
N LYS A 621 -6.33 -15.93 -22.33
CA LYS A 621 -5.16 -15.69 -23.19
C LYS A 621 -4.26 -16.91 -23.37
N GLY A 622 -4.87 -18.09 -23.48
CA GLY A 622 -4.21 -19.37 -23.69
C GLY A 622 -4.03 -20.14 -22.38
N ILE A 623 -2.95 -20.91 -22.26
CA ILE A 623 -2.63 -21.68 -21.05
C ILE A 623 -1.37 -21.18 -20.37
N THR A 624 -1.38 -21.24 -19.04
CA THR A 624 -0.21 -20.94 -18.20
C THR A 624 0.13 -22.15 -17.35
N ARG A 625 1.37 -22.62 -17.43
CA ARG A 625 1.92 -23.64 -16.52
C ARG A 625 2.64 -22.94 -15.38
N PHE A 626 2.23 -23.23 -14.16
CA PHE A 626 2.91 -22.88 -12.92
C PHE A 626 3.63 -24.10 -12.35
N THR A 627 4.90 -23.93 -11.96
CA THR A 627 5.73 -25.00 -11.40
C THR A 627 6.06 -24.69 -9.93
N PRO A 628 5.28 -25.23 -8.96
CA PRO A 628 5.46 -24.90 -7.55
C PRO A 628 6.84 -25.28 -6.98
N SER A 629 7.49 -26.33 -7.50
CA SER A 629 8.80 -26.79 -7.03
C SER A 629 9.96 -25.84 -7.36
N VAL A 630 9.81 -25.08 -8.45
CA VAL A 630 10.78 -24.07 -8.89
C VAL A 630 10.55 -22.73 -8.20
N TYR A 631 9.29 -22.45 -7.83
CA TYR A 631 8.94 -21.25 -7.10
C TYR A 631 9.57 -21.24 -5.71
N ARG A 632 10.60 -20.41 -5.53
CA ARG A 632 11.23 -20.14 -4.23
C ARG A 632 11.03 -18.67 -3.90
N SER A 633 10.08 -18.37 -3.02
CA SER A 633 9.96 -17.04 -2.43
C SER A 633 11.15 -16.81 -1.50
N LYS A 634 12.17 -16.05 -1.93
CA LYS A 634 13.15 -15.51 -0.99
C LYS A 634 12.46 -14.39 -0.20
N ASN A 635 12.36 -14.59 1.11
CA ASN A 635 11.63 -13.69 1.99
C ASN A 635 12.53 -12.54 2.46
N ILE A 636 12.91 -11.67 1.53
CA ILE A 636 13.83 -10.54 1.78
C ILE A 636 13.02 -9.31 2.18
N ALA A 637 13.37 -8.68 3.31
CA ALA A 637 12.72 -7.46 3.76
C ALA A 637 13.09 -6.30 2.80
N PRO A 638 12.14 -5.41 2.44
CA PRO A 638 12.43 -4.27 1.58
C PRO A 638 13.47 -3.34 2.23
N LYS A 639 14.36 -2.74 1.43
CA LYS A 639 15.30 -1.72 1.96
C LYS A 639 14.53 -0.41 2.20
N THR A 640 14.37 -0.01 3.46
CA THR A 640 13.48 1.10 3.86
C THR A 640 14.26 2.37 4.14
N HIS A 641 13.83 3.47 3.53
CA HIS A 641 14.48 4.79 3.63
C HIS A 641 13.45 5.87 3.95
N ILE A 642 13.87 6.91 4.68
CA ILE A 642 13.12 8.16 4.77
C ILE A 642 13.68 9.06 3.66
N VAL A 643 12.82 9.44 2.73
CA VAL A 643 13.22 10.08 1.45
C VAL A 643 13.05 11.58 1.51
N GLU A 644 12.04 12.07 2.23
CA GLU A 644 11.75 13.50 2.27
C GLU A 644 11.14 13.90 3.62
N LEU A 645 11.55 15.08 4.10
CA LEU A 645 10.97 15.76 5.24
C LEU A 645 10.44 17.13 4.80
N ARG A 646 9.13 17.35 4.92
CA ARG A 646 8.49 18.63 4.60
C ARG A 646 8.02 19.34 5.86
N LEU A 647 8.07 20.67 5.82
CA LEU A 647 7.59 21.55 6.86
C LEU A 647 6.40 22.34 6.30
N PHE A 648 5.24 22.29 6.96
CA PHE A 648 4.01 22.92 6.45
C PHE A 648 3.68 22.58 4.99
N TYR A 649 3.83 21.31 4.61
CA TYR A 649 3.61 20.79 3.25
C TYR A 649 4.63 21.24 2.20
N GLU A 650 5.61 22.07 2.56
CA GLU A 650 6.64 22.57 1.64
C GLU A 650 7.97 21.83 1.84
N SER A 651 8.65 21.55 0.74
CA SER A 651 10.02 21.03 0.76
C SER A 651 10.98 22.14 1.22
N VAL A 652 11.76 21.87 2.27
CA VAL A 652 12.69 22.85 2.85
C VAL A 652 14.11 22.55 2.41
N ASP A 653 14.87 23.59 2.07
CA ASP A 653 16.32 23.49 1.90
C ASP A 653 17.00 23.42 3.28
N TRP A 654 17.16 22.19 3.78
CA TRP A 654 17.72 21.90 5.09
C TRP A 654 19.18 22.33 5.25
N SER A 655 19.90 22.56 4.14
CA SER A 655 21.29 23.04 4.16
C SER A 655 21.47 24.42 4.77
N LYS A 656 20.39 25.22 4.79
CA LYS A 656 20.36 26.56 5.39
C LYS A 656 19.99 26.54 6.87
N LYS A 657 19.44 25.43 7.37
CA LYS A 657 18.87 25.32 8.72
C LYS A 657 19.59 24.30 9.63
N SER A 658 20.48 23.48 9.10
CA SER A 658 21.28 22.53 9.87
C SER A 658 22.74 22.56 9.43
N ASP A 659 23.65 22.32 10.38
CA ASP A 659 25.09 22.27 10.15
C ASP A 659 25.53 21.04 9.35
N SER A 660 24.69 20.00 9.27
CA SER A 660 25.00 18.76 8.55
C SER A 660 23.73 18.08 8.04
N ILE A 661 23.83 17.49 6.84
CA ILE A 661 22.74 16.82 6.14
C ILE A 661 23.20 15.40 5.81
N ALA A 662 22.31 14.43 5.99
CA ALA A 662 22.55 13.08 5.53
C ALA A 662 22.66 13.04 4.00
N CYS A 663 23.74 12.41 3.50
CA CYS A 663 23.88 12.12 2.07
C CYS A 663 22.67 11.30 1.58
N TRP A 664 22.30 11.44 0.31
CA TRP A 664 21.18 10.76 -0.38
C TRP A 664 19.74 11.14 0.02
N SER A 665 19.45 11.46 1.28
CA SER A 665 18.08 11.78 1.71
C SER A 665 17.81 13.29 1.81
N ASN A 666 18.86 14.12 1.83
CA ASN A 666 18.75 15.56 2.06
C ASN A 666 18.03 15.89 3.39
N ILE A 667 18.10 14.98 4.36
CA ILE A 667 17.48 15.13 5.68
C ILE A 667 18.54 15.65 6.67
N PRO A 668 18.25 16.68 7.47
CA PRO A 668 19.20 17.27 8.41
C PRO A 668 19.56 16.29 9.53
N THR A 669 20.82 16.25 9.94
CA THR A 669 21.22 15.56 11.16
C THR A 669 21.00 16.48 12.37
N ASN A 670 20.51 15.95 13.49
CA ASN A 670 20.23 16.70 14.74
C ASN A 670 19.31 17.90 14.54
N LEU A 671 18.13 17.68 13.94
CA LEU A 671 17.19 18.75 13.64
C LEU A 671 16.58 19.36 14.90
N ILE A 672 16.73 20.68 15.05
CA ILE A 672 16.10 21.48 16.11
C ILE A 672 15.15 22.48 15.46
N LEU A 673 13.88 22.41 15.85
CA LEU A 673 12.78 23.23 15.33
C LEU A 673 12.27 24.18 16.41
N THR A 674 11.73 25.31 16.00
CA THR A 674 11.03 26.23 16.90
C THR A 674 9.60 25.76 17.17
N TYR A 675 8.97 26.23 18.25
CA TYR A 675 7.56 25.90 18.57
C TYR A 675 6.55 26.26 17.47
N LYS A 676 6.92 27.14 16.52
CA LYS A 676 6.11 27.50 15.35
C LYS A 676 6.23 26.48 14.22
N GLU A 677 7.26 25.65 14.22
CA GLU A 677 7.59 24.70 13.17
C GLU A 677 7.15 23.29 13.59
N ASN A 678 5.87 23.15 13.87
CA ASN A 678 5.29 21.96 14.52
C ASN A 678 4.40 21.10 13.59
N HIS A 679 4.52 21.31 12.28
CA HIS A 679 3.83 20.54 11.26
C HIS A 679 4.86 19.86 10.35
N LEU A 680 5.04 18.55 10.54
CA LEU A 680 6.00 17.76 9.79
C LEU A 680 5.31 16.69 8.97
N THR A 681 5.78 16.51 7.74
CA THR A 681 5.37 15.40 6.88
C THR A 681 6.60 14.56 6.56
N PHE A 682 6.52 13.27 6.84
CA PHE A 682 7.55 12.29 6.52
C PHE A 682 7.11 11.49 5.31
N ARG A 683 7.97 11.45 4.29
CA ARG A 683 7.85 10.52 3.17
C ARG A 683 8.94 9.48 3.27
N PHE A 684 8.57 8.23 3.11
CA PHE A 684 9.45 7.09 3.22
C PHE A 684 9.18 6.11 2.09
N GLU A 685 10.15 5.26 1.76
CA GLU A 685 10.06 4.31 0.65
C GLU A 685 10.75 3.00 1.07
N GLY A 686 10.08 1.89 0.82
CA GLY A 686 10.63 0.55 0.91
C GLY A 686 10.93 0.09 -0.51
N ILE A 687 12.17 -0.31 -0.78
CA ILE A 687 12.57 -0.77 -2.11
C ILE A 687 12.57 -2.30 -2.10
N SER A 688 11.69 -2.89 -2.91
CA SER A 688 11.72 -4.30 -3.30
C SER A 688 11.41 -4.38 -4.79
N LEU A 689 12.36 -4.90 -5.54
CA LEU A 689 12.30 -4.98 -6.99
C LEU A 689 11.44 -6.16 -7.45
N THR A 690 11.18 -7.15 -6.57
CA THR A 690 10.30 -8.29 -6.84
C THR A 690 8.86 -7.85 -7.09
N ASN A 691 8.24 -7.17 -6.12
CA ASN A 691 6.88 -6.65 -6.22
C ASN A 691 6.71 -5.33 -5.44
N PRO A 692 7.11 -4.19 -6.03
CA PRO A 692 7.15 -2.91 -5.34
C PRO A 692 5.77 -2.35 -4.97
N GLN A 693 4.72 -2.77 -5.68
CA GLN A 693 3.34 -2.29 -5.42
C GLN A 693 2.67 -2.97 -4.22
N LYS A 694 3.21 -4.09 -3.72
CA LYS A 694 2.64 -4.85 -2.59
C LYS A 694 3.37 -4.61 -1.27
N ILE A 695 4.19 -3.56 -1.20
CA ILE A 695 4.91 -3.20 0.02
C ILE A 695 3.93 -2.59 1.02
N SER A 696 4.03 -3.01 2.28
CA SER A 696 3.22 -2.47 3.37
C SER A 696 4.10 -1.86 4.46
N TYR A 697 3.72 -0.68 4.94
CA TYR A 697 4.43 0.11 5.93
C TYR A 697 3.74 0.09 7.28
N ARG A 698 4.53 0.27 8.33
CA ARG A 698 4.09 0.69 9.66
C ARG A 698 5.00 1.79 10.15
N TYR A 699 4.42 2.80 10.78
CA TYR A 699 5.17 3.89 11.36
C TYR A 699 4.76 4.14 12.82
N MET A 700 5.59 4.90 13.53
CA MET A 700 5.35 5.34 14.90
C MET A 700 6.20 6.59 15.17
N LEU A 701 5.61 7.63 15.75
CA LEU A 701 6.34 8.80 16.25
C LEU A 701 6.47 8.71 17.77
N GLU A 702 7.60 8.25 18.26
CA GLU A 702 7.87 8.23 19.70
C GLU A 702 7.86 9.65 20.26
N GLY A 703 7.19 9.83 21.39
CA GLY A 703 6.85 11.14 21.96
C GLY A 703 5.44 11.63 21.61
N SER A 704 4.77 11.00 20.63
CA SER A 704 3.36 11.28 20.26
C SER A 704 2.48 10.03 20.25
N ASP A 705 2.96 8.94 19.65
CA ASP A 705 2.20 7.70 19.45
C ASP A 705 2.57 6.64 20.51
N GLU A 706 1.58 5.88 21.00
CA GLU A 706 1.80 4.78 21.95
C GLU A 706 2.09 3.44 21.26
N ASN A 707 1.52 3.22 20.08
CA ASN A 707 1.59 1.95 19.34
C ASN A 707 1.95 2.21 17.86
N TRP A 708 2.49 1.18 17.21
CA TRP A 708 2.68 1.18 15.76
C TRP A 708 1.35 1.33 15.02
N SER A 709 1.38 2.06 13.90
CA SER A 709 0.24 2.13 12.98
C SER A 709 -0.16 0.73 12.48
N PRO A 710 -1.41 0.55 12.00
CA PRO A 710 -1.77 -0.62 11.21
C PRO A 710 -0.92 -0.71 9.94
N ALA A 711 -0.87 -1.90 9.32
CA ALA A 711 -0.17 -2.07 8.05
C ALA A 711 -0.94 -1.37 6.92
N MET A 712 -0.22 -0.58 6.12
CA MET A 712 -0.79 0.33 5.12
C MET A 712 0.10 0.41 3.89
N GLN A 713 -0.46 0.77 2.73
CA GLN A 713 0.29 0.81 1.46
C GLN A 713 0.76 2.22 1.06
N TYR A 714 0.27 3.28 1.70
CA TYR A 714 0.74 4.64 1.45
C TYR A 714 2.07 4.90 2.16
N ASN A 715 2.86 5.81 1.62
CA ASN A 715 4.27 6.00 1.96
C ASN A 715 4.58 7.42 2.49
N GLU A 716 3.54 8.13 2.92
CA GLU A 716 3.59 9.49 3.47
C GLU A 716 2.75 9.57 4.75
N VAL A 717 3.26 10.24 5.79
CA VAL A 717 2.53 10.50 7.05
C VAL A 717 2.70 11.94 7.50
N LYS A 718 1.65 12.50 8.08
CA LYS A 718 1.55 13.89 8.50
C LYS A 718 1.32 13.97 10.01
N TYR A 719 2.16 14.74 10.70
CA TYR A 719 1.99 15.09 12.11
C TYR A 719 1.81 16.60 12.23
N SER A 720 0.63 17.00 12.71
CA SER A 720 0.23 18.41 12.85
C SER A 720 0.11 18.81 14.31
N GLY A 721 0.61 19.99 14.67
CA GLY A 721 0.41 20.55 15.99
C GLY A 721 1.23 19.86 17.08
N LEU A 722 2.43 19.39 16.73
CA LEU A 722 3.33 18.75 17.69
C LEU A 722 3.67 19.72 18.84
N LYS A 723 3.68 19.19 20.06
CA LYS A 723 4.04 19.98 21.24
C LYS A 723 5.57 20.12 21.30
N PRO A 724 6.10 21.09 22.08
CA PRO A 724 7.52 21.11 22.37
C PRO A 724 7.97 19.82 23.06
N GLY A 725 9.07 19.23 22.61
CA GLY A 725 9.55 17.93 23.07
C GLY A 725 10.57 17.29 22.12
N GLU A 726 11.06 16.12 22.53
CA GLU A 726 11.92 15.28 21.72
C GLU A 726 11.09 14.19 21.05
N TYR A 727 11.35 13.96 19.76
CA TYR A 727 10.59 13.01 18.95
C TYR A 727 11.53 12.11 18.17
N THR A 728 11.15 10.84 18.03
CA THR A 728 11.83 9.89 17.13
C THR A 728 10.81 9.21 16.23
N PHE A 729 10.84 9.56 14.95
CA PHE A 729 10.05 8.89 13.93
C PHE A 729 10.66 7.54 13.60
N LYS A 730 9.84 6.49 13.56
CA LYS A 730 10.24 5.12 13.22
C LYS A 730 9.34 4.59 12.11
N VAL A 731 9.94 3.93 11.11
CA VAL A 731 9.21 3.28 10.02
C VAL A 731 9.82 1.93 9.68
N LYS A 732 8.97 0.96 9.38
CA LYS A 732 9.35 -0.35 8.83
C LYS A 732 8.48 -0.69 7.66
N ALA A 733 9.04 -1.41 6.70
CA ALA A 733 8.31 -1.95 5.56
C ALA A 733 8.26 -3.48 5.63
N SER A 734 7.31 -4.06 4.90
CA SER A 734 7.21 -5.48 4.64
C SER A 734 6.96 -5.74 3.17
N ASN A 735 7.52 -6.86 2.69
CA ASN A 735 7.30 -7.36 1.34
C ASN A 735 5.94 -8.07 1.21
N GLU A 736 5.61 -8.55 0.00
CA GLU A 736 4.38 -9.31 -0.28
C GLU A 736 4.24 -10.61 0.55
N TYR A 737 5.34 -11.10 1.12
CA TYR A 737 5.40 -12.31 1.94
C TYR A 737 5.19 -12.03 3.44
N GLY A 738 5.02 -10.77 3.84
CA GLY A 738 4.83 -10.35 5.22
C GLY A 738 6.10 -10.35 6.07
N LYS A 739 7.30 -10.37 5.47
CA LYS A 739 8.56 -10.15 6.20
C LYS A 739 8.79 -8.66 6.36
N TRP A 740 8.74 -8.24 7.62
CA TRP A 740 9.09 -6.91 8.05
C TRP A 740 10.61 -6.76 8.18
N ASN A 741 11.09 -5.52 8.06
CA ASN A 741 12.44 -5.17 8.52
C ASN A 741 12.61 -5.56 10.00
N ASP A 742 13.75 -6.16 10.32
CA ASP A 742 14.07 -6.57 11.69
C ASP A 742 14.32 -5.33 12.59
N GLU A 743 14.97 -4.30 12.05
CA GLU A 743 15.15 -2.99 12.69
C GLU A 743 14.42 -1.90 11.90
N PRO A 744 13.71 -0.97 12.57
CA PRO A 744 13.04 0.14 11.89
C PRO A 744 14.03 1.23 11.50
N GLN A 745 13.76 1.91 10.40
CA GLN A 745 14.46 3.13 10.03
C GLN A 745 13.98 4.27 10.94
N THR A 746 14.92 5.03 11.50
CA THR A 746 14.63 6.06 12.49
C THR A 746 15.11 7.45 12.08
N PHE A 747 14.44 8.47 12.61
CA PHE A 747 14.84 9.87 12.49
C PHE A 747 14.42 10.66 13.73
N SER A 748 15.37 11.33 14.39
CA SER A 748 15.13 12.07 15.63
C SER A 748 15.25 13.59 15.44
N PHE A 749 14.36 14.34 16.10
CA PHE A 749 14.33 15.80 16.08
C PHE A 749 13.75 16.37 17.39
N ILE A 750 14.00 17.65 17.63
CA ILE A 750 13.58 18.36 18.85
C ILE A 750 12.75 19.59 18.46
N ILE A 751 11.63 19.82 19.13
CA ILE A 751 10.86 21.06 19.05
C ILE A 751 11.05 21.86 20.34
N ASN A 752 11.73 23.00 20.25
CA ASN A 752 11.99 23.85 21.40
C ASN A 752 10.73 24.58 21.88
N PRO A 753 10.52 24.71 23.21
CA PRO A 753 9.42 25.50 23.74
C PRO A 753 9.60 26.99 23.42
N PRO A 754 8.50 27.76 23.34
CA PRO A 754 8.61 29.21 23.27
C PRO A 754 9.34 29.76 24.50
N PHE A 755 10.05 30.88 24.36
CA PHE A 755 10.86 31.43 25.46
C PHE A 755 10.04 31.67 26.75
N TYR A 756 8.76 32.02 26.64
CA TYR A 756 7.86 32.25 27.77
C TYR A 756 7.43 30.97 28.52
N SER A 757 7.72 29.79 27.95
CA SER A 757 7.45 28.47 28.54
C SER A 757 8.73 27.82 29.10
N THR A 758 9.81 28.58 29.27
CA THR A 758 11.09 28.09 29.81
C THR A 758 11.23 28.38 31.30
N TRP A 759 11.97 27.53 32.02
CA TRP A 759 12.15 27.64 33.47
C TRP A 759 12.76 28.98 33.91
N TRP A 760 13.70 29.54 33.14
CA TRP A 760 14.33 30.81 33.46
C TRP A 760 13.35 31.97 33.27
N PHE A 761 12.45 31.90 32.28
CA PHE A 761 11.41 32.92 32.11
C PHE A 761 10.40 32.87 33.25
N TYR A 762 10.00 31.67 33.70
CA TYR A 762 9.18 31.56 34.92
C TYR A 762 9.90 32.13 36.13
N THR A 763 11.20 31.88 36.26
CA THR A 763 12.04 32.42 37.35
C THR A 763 12.09 33.94 37.32
N ILE A 764 12.35 34.55 36.15
CA ILE A 764 12.33 36.01 35.97
C ILE A 764 10.93 36.58 36.23
N SER A 765 9.88 35.92 35.74
CA SER A 765 8.49 36.36 35.96
C SER A 765 8.13 36.35 37.45
N ILE A 766 8.54 35.31 38.18
CA ILE A 766 8.36 35.22 39.63
C ILE A 766 9.14 36.32 40.35
N ILE A 767 10.41 36.55 39.99
CA ILE A 767 11.23 37.63 40.54
C ILE A 767 10.60 39.00 40.27
N PHE A 768 10.07 39.22 39.07
CA PHE A 768 9.38 40.45 38.70
C PHE A 768 8.12 40.67 39.55
N ILE A 769 7.28 39.63 39.73
CA ILE A 769 6.09 39.70 40.59
C ILE A 769 6.50 40.00 42.04
N ILE A 770 7.52 39.32 42.57
CA ILE A 770 8.06 39.59 43.92
C ILE A 770 8.56 41.04 44.01
N SER A 771 9.28 41.53 43.01
CA SER A 771 9.76 42.91 42.95
C SER A 771 8.62 43.92 42.93
N VAL A 772 7.57 43.68 42.14
CA VAL A 772 6.35 44.51 42.09
C VAL A 772 5.63 44.49 43.44
N ILE A 773 5.52 43.33 44.09
CA ILE A 773 4.93 43.21 45.44
C ILE A 773 5.77 44.00 46.44
N ILE A 774 7.09 43.88 46.42
CA ILE A 774 7.99 44.63 47.30
C ILE A 774 7.88 46.13 47.03
N LEU A 775 7.86 46.57 45.77
CA LEU A 775 7.67 47.96 45.38
C LEU A 775 6.31 48.49 45.84
N PHE A 776 5.25 47.68 45.70
CA PHE A 776 3.92 48.01 46.19
C PHE A 776 3.88 48.10 47.72
N ILE A 777 4.51 47.18 48.44
CA ILE A 777 4.63 47.22 49.90
C ILE A 777 5.41 48.47 50.32
N LYS A 778 6.56 48.76 49.70
CA LYS A 778 7.34 49.97 50.00
C LYS A 778 6.58 51.25 49.67
N TRP A 779 5.85 51.28 48.55
CA TRP A 779 4.99 52.39 48.19
C TRP A 779 3.85 52.59 49.21
N ARG A 780 3.23 51.48 49.66
CA ARG A 780 2.19 51.48 50.70
C ARG A 780 2.75 51.90 52.05
N GLU A 781 3.94 51.45 52.45
CA GLU A 781 4.62 51.87 53.69
C GLU A 781 4.98 53.35 53.65
N ALA A 782 5.47 53.85 52.52
CA ALA A 782 5.76 55.27 52.33
C ALA A 782 4.47 56.11 52.41
N LYS A 783 3.38 55.63 51.79
CA LYS A 783 2.05 56.23 51.91
C LYS A 783 1.55 56.22 53.37
N LEU A 784 1.63 55.09 54.05
CA LEU A 784 1.26 54.94 55.48
C LEU A 784 2.08 55.85 56.40
N LYS A 785 3.39 56.04 56.14
CA LYS A 785 4.22 56.97 56.91
C LYS A 785 3.83 58.43 56.67
N ARG A 786 3.50 58.80 55.42
CA ARG A 786 2.95 60.14 55.11
C ARG A 786 1.61 60.36 55.81
N ASP A 787 0.71 59.38 55.72
CA ASP A 787 -0.61 59.43 56.36
C ASP A 787 -0.47 59.49 57.89
N LYS A 788 0.45 58.75 58.50
CA LYS A 788 0.73 58.79 59.95
C LYS A 788 1.30 60.14 60.40
N ALA A 789 2.25 60.72 59.66
CA ALA A 789 2.81 62.04 59.99
C ALA A 789 1.74 63.14 59.90
N ILE A 790 0.89 63.09 58.88
CA ILE A 790 -0.27 63.99 58.73
C ILE A 790 -1.25 63.77 59.90
N LEU A 791 -1.48 62.52 60.30
CA LEU A 791 -2.40 62.17 61.38
C LEU A 791 -1.91 62.61 62.76
N GLU A 792 -0.61 62.48 63.08
CA GLU A 792 -0.06 62.92 64.37
C GLU A 792 -0.12 64.44 64.53
N GLN A 793 0.09 65.20 63.44
CA GLN A 793 -0.08 66.64 63.44
C GLN A 793 -1.56 67.04 63.62
N THR A 794 -2.46 66.33 62.94
CA THR A 794 -3.92 66.55 63.04
C THR A 794 -4.48 66.19 64.42
N VAL A 795 -4.00 65.11 65.05
CA VAL A 795 -4.46 64.65 66.37
C VAL A 795 -4.04 65.64 67.47
N LYS A 796 -2.84 66.23 67.38
CA LYS A 796 -2.35 67.18 68.39
C LYS A 796 -3.08 68.52 68.36
N GLU A 797 -3.53 68.95 67.18
CA GLU A 797 -4.39 70.14 67.01
C GLU A 797 -5.84 69.86 67.46
N ARG A 798 -6.37 68.65 67.19
CA ARG A 798 -7.75 68.28 67.52
C ARG A 798 -7.99 67.91 68.99
N THR A 799 -6.99 67.44 69.77
CA THR A 799 -7.21 67.10 71.20
C THR A 799 -7.41 68.31 72.11
N ALA A 800 -6.90 69.49 71.75
CA ALA A 800 -7.12 70.71 72.53
C ALA A 800 -8.52 71.32 72.29
N GLU A 801 -9.12 71.07 71.11
CA GLU A 801 -10.41 71.64 70.70
C GLU A 801 -11.60 70.71 71.04
N VAL A 802 -11.38 69.39 71.04
CA VAL A 802 -12.42 68.36 71.25
C VAL A 802 -12.93 68.27 72.70
N VAL A 803 -12.20 68.73 73.71
CA VAL A 803 -12.73 68.79 75.10
C VAL A 803 -13.84 69.85 75.23
N LYS A 804 -13.89 70.85 74.34
CA LYS A 804 -14.82 71.98 74.45
C LYS A 804 -16.07 71.88 73.56
N GLN A 805 -16.12 70.96 72.58
CA GLN A 805 -17.18 70.91 71.55
C GLN A 805 -17.99 69.60 71.49
N LYS A 806 -17.68 68.61 72.33
CA LYS A 806 -18.31 67.27 72.28
C LYS A 806 -19.78 67.22 72.76
N GLU A 807 -20.33 68.29 73.31
CA GLU A 807 -21.72 68.32 73.83
C GLU A 807 -22.81 68.55 72.75
N ILE A 808 -22.49 68.85 71.48
CA ILE A 808 -23.51 69.36 70.53
C ILE A 808 -23.77 68.48 69.27
N LEU A 809 -22.98 67.45 68.97
CA LEU A 809 -22.99 66.83 67.61
C LEU A 809 -23.52 65.38 67.49
N VAL A 810 -24.49 65.01 68.33
CA VAL A 810 -25.23 63.73 68.23
C VAL A 810 -26.34 63.76 67.16
N VAL A 811 -26.58 64.89 66.48
CA VAL A 811 -27.82 65.13 65.71
C VAL A 811 -27.72 64.92 64.18
N GLN A 812 -26.57 64.61 63.56
CA GLN A 812 -26.46 64.55 62.08
C GLN A 812 -26.42 63.14 61.42
N LYS A 813 -26.62 62.03 62.15
CA LYS A 813 -26.53 60.67 61.58
C LYS A 813 -27.85 60.14 60.94
N GLN A 814 -28.87 60.98 60.76
CA GLN A 814 -30.23 60.52 60.47
C GLN A 814 -30.65 60.55 58.96
N GLU A 815 -30.00 61.29 58.05
CA GLU A 815 -30.64 61.61 56.74
C GLU A 815 -30.32 60.71 55.52
N ILE A 816 -29.30 59.84 55.53
CA ILE A 816 -28.95 59.03 54.33
C ILE A 816 -29.64 57.65 54.29
N THR A 817 -30.08 57.12 55.44
CA THR A 817 -30.66 55.76 55.55
C THR A 817 -32.13 55.70 55.08
N ASP A 818 -32.83 56.82 55.04
CA ASP A 818 -34.30 56.84 54.85
C ASP A 818 -34.77 56.71 53.39
N SER A 819 -33.93 57.04 52.39
CA SER A 819 -34.32 57.02 50.97
C SER A 819 -34.40 55.61 50.35
N ILE A 820 -33.54 54.67 50.76
CA ILE A 820 -33.52 53.28 50.26
C ILE A 820 -34.65 52.45 50.90
N HIS A 821 -34.99 52.71 52.16
CA HIS A 821 -36.11 52.06 52.83
C HIS A 821 -37.48 52.45 52.25
N TYR A 822 -37.62 53.68 51.72
CA TYR A 822 -38.85 54.12 51.06
C TYR A 822 -39.13 53.34 49.76
N ALA A 823 -38.13 53.15 48.89
CA ALA A 823 -38.28 52.39 47.64
C ALA A 823 -38.65 50.90 47.86
N SER A 824 -38.13 50.29 48.95
CA SER A 824 -38.46 48.91 49.32
C SER A 824 -39.92 48.72 49.74
N ARG A 825 -40.50 49.71 50.43
CA ARG A 825 -41.92 49.67 50.80
C ARG A 825 -42.83 49.72 49.58
N ILE A 826 -42.47 50.47 48.54
CA ILE A 826 -43.24 50.55 47.30
C ILE A 826 -43.22 49.23 46.53
N GLN A 827 -42.06 48.61 46.32
CA GLN A 827 -41.97 47.32 45.60
C GLN A 827 -42.73 46.19 46.31
N ARG A 828 -42.68 46.12 47.65
CA ARG A 828 -43.46 45.11 48.39
C ARG A 828 -44.97 45.34 48.33
N ALA A 829 -45.42 46.58 48.14
CA ALA A 829 -46.84 46.91 48.11
C ALA A 829 -47.55 46.57 46.79
N ILE A 830 -46.81 46.41 45.68
CA ILE A 830 -47.37 46.07 44.36
C ILE A 830 -47.51 44.56 44.11
N LEU A 831 -46.86 43.73 44.93
CA LEU A 831 -46.96 42.28 44.82
C LEU A 831 -48.36 41.81 45.26
N PRO A 832 -48.96 40.80 44.60
CA PRO A 832 -50.28 40.32 44.98
C PRO A 832 -50.24 39.76 46.41
N PRO A 833 -51.17 40.17 47.29
CA PRO A 833 -51.17 39.71 48.69
C PRO A 833 -51.46 38.21 48.77
N GLU A 834 -50.84 37.50 49.72
CA GLU A 834 -51.01 36.05 49.91
C GLU A 834 -52.48 35.63 50.05
N SER A 835 -53.32 36.47 50.66
CA SER A 835 -54.77 36.22 50.78
C SER A 835 -55.47 36.15 49.43
N TYR A 836 -55.04 36.93 48.44
CA TYR A 836 -55.57 36.86 47.08
C TYR A 836 -55.12 35.56 46.42
N ILE A 837 -53.83 35.23 46.45
CA ILE A 837 -53.30 34.03 45.78
C ILE A 837 -53.91 32.73 46.37
N ASN A 838 -54.07 32.67 47.70
CA ASN A 838 -54.76 31.58 48.40
C ASN A 838 -56.21 31.37 47.92
N SER A 839 -56.87 32.40 47.38
CA SER A 839 -58.24 32.28 46.84
C SER A 839 -58.29 31.65 45.44
N ILE A 840 -57.18 31.68 44.70
CA ILE A 840 -57.09 31.30 43.28
C ILE A 840 -56.33 29.98 43.06
N LEU A 841 -55.32 29.74 43.90
CA LEU A 841 -54.44 28.57 43.88
C LEU A 841 -54.53 27.88 45.25
N LYS A 842 -54.97 26.61 45.26
CA LYS A 842 -55.10 25.83 46.50
C LYS A 842 -53.76 25.44 47.11
N ASP A 843 -52.80 25.04 46.27
CA ASP A 843 -51.47 24.62 46.70
C ASP A 843 -50.41 25.33 45.84
N TYR A 844 -49.63 26.22 46.45
CA TYR A 844 -48.51 26.91 45.81
C TYR A 844 -47.43 27.27 46.83
N PHE A 845 -46.23 27.55 46.35
CA PHE A 845 -45.19 28.22 47.13
C PHE A 845 -44.49 29.25 46.24
N ILE A 846 -43.97 30.33 46.83
CA ILE A 846 -43.24 31.37 46.11
C ILE A 846 -41.82 31.43 46.68
N LEU A 847 -40.83 31.24 45.81
CA LEU A 847 -39.42 31.40 46.17
C LEU A 847 -38.93 32.77 45.70
N TYR A 848 -39.04 33.78 46.57
CA TYR A 848 -38.62 35.16 46.28
C TYR A 848 -37.48 35.59 47.23
N LYS A 849 -36.23 35.65 46.72
CA LYS A 849 -35.01 35.96 47.50
C LYS A 849 -34.17 37.05 46.81
N PRO A 850 -34.57 38.34 46.92
CA PRO A 850 -33.82 39.44 46.32
C PRO A 850 -32.44 39.62 46.98
N LYS A 851 -31.41 39.90 46.17
CA LYS A 851 -30.02 40.09 46.63
C LYS A 851 -29.79 41.42 47.36
N ASP A 852 -30.52 42.47 46.99
CA ASP A 852 -30.48 43.82 47.57
C ASP A 852 -31.83 44.21 48.22
N ILE A 853 -31.86 45.30 49.00
CA ILE A 853 -33.07 45.78 49.72
C ILE A 853 -34.27 46.04 48.76
N VAL A 854 -33.99 46.34 47.48
CA VAL A 854 -34.95 46.54 46.38
C VAL A 854 -34.34 45.96 45.11
N SER A 855 -34.85 44.82 44.62
CA SER A 855 -34.31 44.15 43.42
C SER A 855 -35.00 44.49 42.11
N GLY A 856 -36.25 44.99 42.13
CA GLY A 856 -37.08 45.17 40.93
C GLY A 856 -37.87 43.93 40.48
N ASP A 857 -37.47 42.72 40.86
CA ASP A 857 -38.18 41.50 40.46
C ASP A 857 -39.59 41.41 41.07
N PHE A 858 -40.52 40.76 40.35
CA PHE A 858 -41.89 40.59 40.84
C PHE A 858 -42.60 39.35 40.28
N TYR A 859 -43.67 38.94 40.96
CA TYR A 859 -44.63 37.96 40.46
C TYR A 859 -46.02 38.58 40.45
N TRP A 860 -46.87 38.10 39.55
CA TRP A 860 -48.23 38.61 39.36
C TRP A 860 -49.18 37.48 38.98
N THR A 861 -50.44 37.57 39.40
CA THR A 861 -51.48 36.58 39.10
C THR A 861 -52.85 37.24 38.99
N SER A 862 -53.72 36.71 38.14
CA SER A 862 -55.14 37.05 38.10
C SER A 862 -55.96 35.91 37.49
N GLN A 863 -57.21 35.74 37.96
CA GLN A 863 -58.16 34.80 37.37
C GLN A 863 -59.34 35.55 36.77
N LYS A 864 -59.63 35.27 35.50
CA LYS A 864 -60.82 35.73 34.77
C LYS A 864 -61.57 34.50 34.27
N ASP A 865 -62.80 34.33 34.76
CA ASP A 865 -63.60 33.11 34.59
C ASP A 865 -62.84 31.85 35.05
N ASP A 866 -62.75 30.81 34.21
CA ASP A 866 -62.02 29.57 34.49
C ASP A 866 -60.53 29.62 34.07
N ILE A 867 -60.04 30.77 33.60
CA ILE A 867 -58.66 30.94 33.12
C ILE A 867 -57.84 31.73 34.14
N LEU A 868 -56.79 31.09 34.65
CA LEU A 868 -55.82 31.67 35.57
C LEU A 868 -54.56 32.11 34.81
N VAL A 869 -54.20 33.38 34.90
CA VAL A 869 -52.94 33.91 34.34
C VAL A 869 -51.91 34.09 35.46
N LEU A 870 -50.71 33.55 35.27
CA LEU A 870 -49.58 33.61 36.19
C LEU A 870 -48.35 34.18 35.49
N THR A 871 -47.65 35.07 36.18
CA THR A 871 -46.48 35.77 35.64
C THR A 871 -45.36 35.85 36.68
N VAL A 872 -44.13 35.60 36.25
CA VAL A 872 -42.90 35.85 37.03
C VAL A 872 -41.95 36.66 36.15
N ALA A 873 -41.45 37.79 36.68
CA ALA A 873 -40.61 38.74 35.97
C ALA A 873 -39.34 39.08 36.77
N ASP A 874 -38.19 39.02 36.08
CA ASP A 874 -36.88 39.53 36.55
C ASP A 874 -36.64 40.87 35.85
N CYS A 875 -36.47 41.95 36.62
CA CYS A 875 -36.36 43.30 36.09
C CYS A 875 -34.92 43.82 36.18
N THR A 876 -34.50 44.61 35.19
CA THR A 876 -33.17 45.23 35.22
C THR A 876 -33.09 46.40 36.24
N GLY A 877 -32.02 46.41 37.05
CA GLY A 877 -31.66 47.51 37.97
C GLY A 877 -31.94 47.22 39.46
N HIS A 878 -31.23 47.88 40.40
CA HIS A 878 -31.44 47.75 41.86
C HIS A 878 -31.70 49.10 42.54
N GLY A 879 -32.39 49.12 43.68
CA GLY A 879 -32.77 50.36 44.36
C GLY A 879 -33.98 51.04 43.69
N VAL A 880 -33.98 52.37 43.65
CA VAL A 880 -35.10 53.17 43.12
C VAL A 880 -35.45 52.83 41.65
N PRO A 881 -34.49 52.63 40.71
CA PRO A 881 -34.82 52.25 39.33
C PRO A 881 -35.49 50.87 39.20
N GLY A 882 -35.06 49.86 39.96
CA GLY A 882 -35.68 48.54 39.94
C GLY A 882 -37.13 48.57 40.46
N ALA A 883 -37.39 49.31 41.55
CA ALA A 883 -38.76 49.53 42.04
C ALA A 883 -39.66 50.19 40.98
N PHE A 884 -39.13 51.10 40.17
CA PHE A 884 -39.89 51.76 39.11
C PHE A 884 -40.31 50.80 37.99
N MET A 885 -39.42 49.92 37.52
CA MET A 885 -39.73 48.90 36.50
C MET A 885 -40.79 47.89 36.96
N SER A 886 -40.69 47.44 38.20
CA SER A 886 -41.65 46.50 38.80
C SER A 886 -43.08 47.07 38.82
N MET A 887 -43.21 48.37 39.07
CA MET A 887 -44.49 49.08 39.15
C MET A 887 -45.15 49.22 37.77
N LEU A 888 -44.35 49.55 36.74
CA LEU A 888 -44.83 49.61 35.35
C LEU A 888 -45.31 48.23 34.88
N GLY A 889 -44.52 47.18 35.12
CA GLY A 889 -44.88 45.81 34.74
C GLY A 889 -46.20 45.33 35.36
N VAL A 890 -46.38 45.52 36.66
CA VAL A 890 -47.64 45.17 37.35
C VAL A 890 -48.81 46.02 36.88
N SER A 891 -48.61 47.32 36.62
CA SER A 891 -49.68 48.21 36.15
C SER A 891 -50.20 47.80 34.77
N PHE A 892 -49.29 47.52 33.82
CA PHE A 892 -49.67 47.11 32.46
C PHE A 892 -50.30 45.71 32.45
N LEU A 893 -49.81 44.76 33.25
CA LEU A 893 -50.47 43.45 33.37
C LEU A 893 -51.91 43.57 33.89
N ASN A 894 -52.15 44.44 34.88
CA ASN A 894 -53.51 44.71 35.36
C ASN A 894 -54.38 45.35 34.26
N GLU A 895 -53.85 46.25 33.44
CA GLU A 895 -54.59 46.86 32.33
C GLU A 895 -54.90 45.84 31.22
N ILE A 896 -53.91 45.09 30.76
CA ILE A 896 -54.05 44.12 29.66
C ILE A 896 -54.99 42.97 30.05
N VAL A 897 -54.82 42.39 31.24
CA VAL A 897 -55.56 41.18 31.64
C VAL A 897 -56.87 41.53 32.34
N ASN A 898 -56.84 42.37 33.38
CA ASN A 898 -58.04 42.61 34.19
C ASN A 898 -59.03 43.54 33.47
N LYS A 899 -58.54 44.67 32.95
CA LYS A 899 -59.36 45.69 32.30
C LYS A 899 -59.70 45.32 30.84
N ASN A 900 -58.72 44.99 30.00
CA ASN A 900 -58.95 44.68 28.58
C ASN A 900 -59.39 43.22 28.34
N GLY A 901 -59.21 42.31 29.31
CA GLY A 901 -59.68 40.93 29.21
C GLY A 901 -58.88 40.04 28.28
N ILE A 902 -57.65 40.41 27.93
CA ILE A 902 -56.76 39.59 27.13
C ILE A 902 -56.18 38.50 28.03
N ILE A 903 -56.45 37.24 27.70
CA ILE A 903 -56.07 36.08 28.53
C ILE A 903 -55.10 35.11 27.83
N SER A 904 -54.81 35.32 26.53
CA SER A 904 -53.85 34.50 25.76
C SER A 904 -52.41 34.95 26.06
N PRO A 905 -51.50 34.06 26.48
CA PRO A 905 -50.17 34.46 26.94
C PRO A 905 -49.32 35.21 25.92
N ASP A 906 -49.37 34.83 24.65
CA ASP A 906 -48.64 35.47 23.55
C ASP A 906 -49.13 36.90 23.31
N GLN A 907 -50.45 37.11 23.35
CA GLN A 907 -51.04 38.44 23.19
C GLN A 907 -50.72 39.32 24.39
N ILE A 908 -50.77 38.78 25.62
CA ILE A 908 -50.38 39.54 26.82
C ILE A 908 -48.92 39.98 26.71
N LEU A 909 -48.04 39.06 26.32
CA LEU A 909 -46.60 39.35 26.21
C LEU A 909 -46.30 40.42 25.15
N ASN A 910 -46.96 40.36 23.99
CA ASN A 910 -46.77 41.36 22.93
C ASN A 910 -47.32 42.74 23.33
N ASN A 911 -48.52 42.80 23.94
CA ASN A 911 -49.06 44.08 24.43
C ASN A 911 -48.19 44.67 25.55
N LEU A 912 -47.70 43.83 26.48
CA LEU A 912 -46.83 44.28 27.56
C LEU A 912 -45.52 44.85 27.02
N ARG A 913 -44.94 44.22 26.00
CA ARG A 913 -43.74 44.74 25.32
C ARG A 913 -44.01 46.10 24.69
N ASP A 914 -45.09 46.24 23.95
CA ASP A 914 -45.43 47.50 23.28
C ASP A 914 -45.68 48.63 24.31
N ASP A 915 -46.38 48.34 25.41
CA ASP A 915 -46.64 49.30 26.50
C ASP A 915 -45.34 49.72 27.21
N VAL A 916 -44.43 48.79 27.49
CA VAL A 916 -43.12 49.09 28.11
C VAL A 916 -42.22 49.89 27.18
N VAL A 917 -42.12 49.51 25.89
CA VAL A 917 -41.34 50.23 24.88
C VAL A 917 -41.85 51.66 24.70
N ASN A 918 -43.17 51.85 24.69
CA ASN A 918 -43.80 53.16 24.62
C ASN A 918 -43.59 53.99 25.89
N ALA A 919 -43.73 53.39 27.08
CA ALA A 919 -43.57 54.09 28.36
C ALA A 919 -42.13 54.55 28.62
N LEU A 920 -41.13 53.76 28.21
CA LEU A 920 -39.71 54.08 28.36
C LEU A 920 -39.12 54.83 27.14
N GLN A 921 -39.92 55.04 26.09
CA GLN A 921 -39.50 55.66 24.83
C GLN A 921 -38.26 55.01 24.20
N GLN A 922 -38.21 53.67 24.19
CA GLN A 922 -37.07 52.93 23.65
C GLN A 922 -37.04 53.03 22.12
N LYS A 923 -36.20 53.91 21.57
CA LYS A 923 -35.90 53.97 20.13
C LYS A 923 -34.77 53.00 19.80
N GLU A 924 -34.81 52.37 18.62
CA GLU A 924 -33.77 51.44 18.10
C GLU A 924 -32.43 52.14 17.74
N THR A 925 -31.96 53.09 18.56
CA THR A 925 -30.68 53.79 18.47
C THR A 925 -29.85 53.54 19.73
N THR A 926 -28.53 53.48 19.61
CA THR A 926 -27.56 52.98 20.60
C THR A 926 -27.52 53.66 22.00
N ASP A 927 -28.28 54.73 22.25
CA ASP A 927 -28.30 55.49 23.52
C ASP A 927 -29.63 55.43 24.31
N GLY A 928 -30.57 54.54 23.96
CA GLY A 928 -31.80 54.34 24.74
C GLY A 928 -31.58 53.57 26.05
N SER A 929 -32.39 53.85 27.08
CA SER A 929 -32.47 53.03 28.31
C SER A 929 -32.69 51.56 27.91
N LYS A 930 -31.82 50.68 28.37
CA LYS A 930 -31.90 49.23 28.13
C LYS A 930 -32.72 48.51 29.19
N ASP A 931 -33.52 49.25 29.95
CA ASP A 931 -34.27 48.66 31.06
C ASP A 931 -35.42 47.81 30.53
N GLY A 932 -35.56 46.61 31.06
CA GLY A 932 -36.51 45.63 30.57
C GLY A 932 -36.84 44.59 31.64
N MET A 933 -37.60 43.58 31.23
CA MET A 933 -37.94 42.45 32.09
C MET A 933 -37.90 41.14 31.31
N ASP A 934 -37.23 40.14 31.89
CA ASP A 934 -37.32 38.76 31.42
C ASP A 934 -38.49 38.10 32.13
N ILE A 935 -39.47 37.58 31.39
CA ILE A 935 -40.78 37.21 31.93
C ILE A 935 -41.24 35.84 31.44
N ALA A 936 -41.79 35.04 32.35
CA ALA A 936 -42.52 33.81 32.03
C ALA A 936 -44.00 34.02 32.35
N LEU A 937 -44.87 33.79 31.36
CA LEU A 937 -46.31 34.01 31.48
C LEU A 937 -47.09 32.78 31.05
N ILE A 938 -48.07 32.40 31.87
CA ILE A 938 -48.82 31.15 31.73
C ILE A 938 -50.31 31.46 31.88
N SER A 939 -51.14 30.91 30.99
CA SER A 939 -52.59 30.86 31.20
C SER A 939 -53.04 29.41 31.37
N ILE A 940 -53.75 29.13 32.45
CA ILE A 940 -54.26 27.81 32.80
C ILE A 940 -55.78 27.84 32.67
N ASP A 941 -56.33 27.19 31.64
CA ASP A 941 -57.76 26.94 31.50
C ASP A 941 -58.13 25.73 32.38
N LYS A 942 -58.70 26.00 33.57
CA LYS A 942 -59.06 24.98 34.57
C LYS A 942 -60.19 24.06 34.08
N LYS A 943 -61.02 24.51 33.13
CA LYS A 943 -62.15 23.73 32.61
C LYS A 943 -61.72 22.75 31.53
N ARG A 944 -60.77 23.15 30.68
CA ARG A 944 -60.23 22.30 29.60
C ARG A 944 -58.97 21.53 30.00
N ASN A 945 -58.38 21.81 31.17
CA ASN A 945 -57.07 21.29 31.60
C ASN A 945 -55.95 21.60 30.59
N ILE A 946 -55.97 22.80 30.00
CA ILE A 946 -54.97 23.26 29.04
C ILE A 946 -54.12 24.34 29.70
N ILE A 947 -52.80 24.19 29.58
CA ILE A 947 -51.83 25.22 29.97
C ILE A 947 -51.24 25.77 28.67
N GLN A 948 -51.32 27.08 28.50
CA GLN A 948 -50.58 27.81 27.47
C GLN A 948 -49.49 28.64 28.16
N TYR A 949 -48.34 28.76 27.52
CA TYR A 949 -47.21 29.50 28.04
C TYR A 949 -46.59 30.34 26.92
N ALA A 950 -46.20 31.56 27.27
CA ALA A 950 -45.33 32.42 26.49
C ALA A 950 -44.30 33.02 27.44
N GLY A 951 -43.05 33.12 27.00
CA GLY A 951 -42.00 33.74 27.79
C GLY A 951 -41.06 34.55 26.92
N ALA A 952 -40.48 35.59 27.50
CA ALA A 952 -39.32 36.30 26.98
C ALA A 952 -38.14 35.96 27.89
N ASN A 953 -37.17 35.19 27.35
CA ASN A 953 -35.95 34.70 28.02
C ASN A 953 -36.12 33.86 29.30
N ASN A 954 -37.34 33.68 29.84
CA ASN A 954 -37.57 32.89 31.06
C ASN A 954 -38.38 31.61 30.78
N SER A 955 -37.78 30.44 31.02
CA SER A 955 -38.37 29.11 30.73
C SER A 955 -39.34 28.62 31.82
N ILE A 956 -40.31 27.78 31.45
CA ILE A 956 -41.20 27.08 32.39
C ILE A 956 -40.83 25.59 32.52
N TYR A 957 -40.84 25.06 33.74
CA TYR A 957 -40.75 23.63 34.00
C TYR A 957 -42.12 23.06 34.38
N VAL A 958 -42.58 22.03 33.66
CA VAL A 958 -43.84 21.32 33.94
C VAL A 958 -43.53 19.86 34.28
N VAL A 959 -43.80 19.46 35.53
CA VAL A 959 -43.59 18.08 36.01
C VAL A 959 -44.95 17.39 36.15
N ARG A 960 -45.21 16.32 35.38
CA ARG A 960 -46.44 15.50 35.48
C ARG A 960 -46.12 14.10 36.02
N GLY A 961 -46.89 13.64 37.01
CA GLY A 961 -46.92 12.22 37.39
C GLY A 961 -45.85 11.74 38.39
N GLY A 962 -45.39 12.59 39.32
CA GLY A 962 -44.56 12.15 40.46
C GLY A 962 -43.17 11.60 40.09
N GLN A 963 -42.79 11.61 38.81
CA GLN A 963 -41.40 11.42 38.42
C GLN A 963 -40.65 12.67 38.89
N ASN A 964 -39.94 12.49 40.00
CA ASN A 964 -38.93 13.41 40.47
C ASN A 964 -38.02 13.72 39.27
N PRO A 965 -37.88 14.98 38.84
CA PRO A 965 -36.82 15.34 37.90
C PRO A 965 -35.49 15.10 38.64
N GLN A 966 -34.91 13.91 38.48
CA GLN A 966 -33.53 13.68 38.87
C GLN A 966 -32.67 14.49 37.90
N GLY A 967 -32.45 15.77 38.20
CA GLY A 967 -31.61 16.67 37.41
C GLY A 967 -32.08 18.12 37.28
N LEU A 968 -32.71 18.70 38.31
CA LEU A 968 -32.79 20.16 38.48
C LEU A 968 -31.87 20.61 39.60
#